data_AF-A0A371HJR0-F1
#
_entry.id   AF-A0A371HJR0-F1
#
_cell.length_a   1.000
_cell.length_b   1.000
_cell.length_c   1.000
_cell.angle_alpha   90.00
_cell.angle_beta   90.00
_cell.angle_gamma   90.00
#
_symmetry.space_group_name_H-M   'P 1'
#
loop_
_entity.id
_entity.type
_entity.pdbx_description
1 polymer ?
#
loop_
_entity_poly.entity_id
_entity_poly.type
_entity_poly.pdbx_seq_one_letter_code
_entity_poly.pdbx_strand_id
1 'polypeptide(L)'
;MAATMKCISAISAISVYFLVCLSKVQSELLSNAIVPPRGWNSYDSFSWIISEEEFLQNANIMSQQLRTGGYRYAVVDFLWYRSLKGDLNSLGFDSIDQWGRMIPDPERWPSSTGWQGFIDVANKLHSMGLYFGIHLMAGISTQAFNKNTPILDSKTGSAYMESGRAWYAKDIGIPSRPCKWMTNGFMAINTTMGAGKAFLRSIYELYAFWGVDFVKLDCVFGDDLDLDEIKSVSEILNDINQNVVFSVSPGVHATPAMAKMVSGLVNTYRVTGDFWDSWSAILANFDVARDFAASNLIGVNGSNGQSWLDLDMLPFGYLTNPGAREGPHRFTNLTQDEQRTQVNMHKHTTEFELILISQLTLWSMAKSPIIYGGDLRKIDAWTLDLITNPTLKEINSFSSNNQEAYVKTEGHNVAEWDPKEIRSWVATGRKGVIYVAFFNLIEEKTTISANIANIASVLPGKRILTHCAGTETWTRRVIQTNNTFSLEVSSHGCAVSLQNAIVPPRGWNSYDCFNWIVSEEEYLQNANIISKRLLSHGYQYAVVDYLWYRSLKGDPNSIGLDMIDQWGRMVPDPERWPSSRGGRGFSDVANKVHSMGLKFGIHLMAGISTQAFNKNTPILDTKTRQPYMESGRAWNAKDIGIPSKACKWMKNGFMALNARTGAGQAFLRSIYELYASWGVDFVKLDCVFGDDLDLDEITSVSKILNGLNNPIVLSLSPGLYATPQMAKTVSSLVNTYRVTEDDWDMWPDLVPHFNVARDIAASNLIGINGLRGKSWPDLDMLPFGWLTEEGVHEGPHRFTKLTQDEQRTQFPHITLLNDVKTEGHNVTKVSSTDSLAFTECTDPKASGWSSEKNNQDLERICHKNPTQDQGEPFCLHKGELPIASSKHTSTESEHTWELKSNGTLVNGHSGMCAVVKHVQAEGYPNGIRSWIATGRNGETYVAFFNLNNEQTTISANIVDLAIVHPGKGKLRLCAGTETWSGRTIKANNTFSANIPSHGC
;
A
#
# COMPACT_ATOMS: atom_id res chain seq x y z
N MET A 1 20.89 -29.97 -51.81
CA MET A 1 21.59 -28.75 -51.35
C MET A 1 20.71 -27.49 -51.23
N ALA A 2 19.37 -27.56 -51.26
CA ALA A 2 18.50 -26.37 -51.11
C ALA A 2 17.70 -26.29 -49.79
N ALA A 3 17.53 -27.41 -49.08
CA ALA A 3 16.77 -27.46 -47.82
C ALA A 3 17.58 -27.01 -46.59
N THR A 4 18.88 -27.31 -46.57
CA THR A 4 19.77 -27.04 -45.41
C THR A 4 20.14 -25.56 -45.23
N MET A 5 19.94 -24.71 -46.25
CA MET A 5 20.37 -23.31 -46.22
C MET A 5 19.33 -22.35 -45.61
N LYS A 6 18.04 -22.74 -45.54
CA LYS A 6 16.97 -21.90 -44.97
C LYS A 6 16.81 -21.99 -43.45
N CYS A 7 17.30 -23.05 -42.80
CA CYS A 7 17.28 -23.12 -41.34
C CYS A 7 18.29 -22.15 -40.69
N ILE A 8 19.44 -21.92 -41.32
CA ILE A 8 20.51 -21.09 -40.76
C ILE A 8 20.14 -19.59 -40.74
N SER A 9 19.35 -19.12 -41.71
CA SER A 9 18.82 -17.75 -41.74
C SER A 9 17.64 -17.51 -40.79
N ALA A 10 16.83 -18.53 -40.48
CA ALA A 10 15.69 -18.40 -39.57
C ALA A 10 16.13 -18.43 -38.10
N ILE A 11 17.08 -19.32 -37.76
CA ILE A 11 17.62 -19.42 -36.39
C ILE A 11 18.38 -18.14 -36.02
N SER A 12 19.15 -17.55 -36.94
CA SER A 12 19.83 -16.26 -36.69
C SER A 12 18.85 -15.09 -36.46
N ALA A 13 17.75 -14.99 -37.22
CA ALA A 13 16.75 -13.94 -37.03
C ALA A 13 15.97 -14.10 -35.70
N ILE A 14 15.64 -15.33 -35.31
CA ILE A 14 14.96 -15.63 -34.04
C ILE A 14 15.89 -15.35 -32.85
N SER A 15 17.18 -15.73 -32.94
CA SER A 15 18.17 -15.42 -31.90
C SER A 15 18.36 -13.90 -31.72
N VAL A 16 18.41 -13.12 -32.80
CA VAL A 16 18.51 -11.65 -32.72
C VAL A 16 17.26 -11.04 -32.09
N TYR A 17 16.05 -11.49 -32.43
CA TYR A 17 14.83 -11.00 -31.79
C TYR A 17 14.70 -11.41 -30.31
N PHE A 18 15.14 -12.62 -29.94
CA PHE A 18 15.18 -13.04 -28.53
C PHE A 18 16.16 -12.19 -27.71
N LEU A 19 17.36 -11.89 -28.24
CA LEU A 19 18.30 -10.97 -27.58
C LEU A 19 17.74 -9.56 -27.40
N VAL A 20 17.03 -9.01 -28.41
CA VAL A 20 16.44 -7.65 -28.35
C VAL A 20 15.24 -7.56 -27.40
N CYS A 21 14.50 -8.66 -27.20
CA CYS A 21 13.44 -8.71 -26.18
C CYS A 21 14.00 -8.92 -24.78
N LEU A 22 15.02 -9.77 -24.59
CA LEU A 22 15.72 -9.91 -23.32
C LEU A 22 16.37 -8.59 -22.90
N SER A 23 17.07 -7.88 -23.78
CA SER A 23 17.69 -6.59 -23.44
C SER A 23 16.67 -5.53 -23.03
N LYS A 24 15.44 -5.56 -23.56
CA LYS A 24 14.36 -4.64 -23.15
C LYS A 24 13.70 -5.00 -21.83
N VAL A 25 13.39 -6.28 -21.58
CA VAL A 25 12.85 -6.73 -20.28
C VAL A 25 13.90 -6.54 -19.18
N GLN A 26 15.18 -6.73 -19.50
CA GLN A 26 16.27 -6.37 -18.61
C GLN A 26 16.34 -4.84 -18.43
N SER A 27 16.15 -4.00 -19.47
CA SER A 27 16.22 -2.54 -19.35
C SER A 27 15.24 -1.91 -18.34
N GLU A 28 14.04 -2.47 -18.16
CA GLU A 28 13.10 -2.00 -17.12
C GLU A 28 13.48 -2.49 -15.71
N LEU A 29 14.15 -3.64 -15.60
CA LEU A 29 14.79 -4.11 -14.36
C LEU A 29 16.15 -3.44 -14.07
N LEU A 30 16.78 -2.83 -15.08
CA LEU A 30 18.10 -2.20 -15.03
C LEU A 30 18.04 -0.68 -14.83
N SER A 31 16.89 -0.04 -14.74
CA SER A 31 16.87 1.40 -14.44
C SER A 31 17.26 1.64 -12.97
N ASN A 32 18.34 2.37 -12.77
CA ASN A 32 18.88 2.69 -11.46
C ASN A 32 18.15 3.87 -10.83
N ALA A 33 18.12 3.94 -9.50
CA ALA A 33 17.56 5.08 -8.76
C ALA A 33 16.14 5.54 -9.23
N ILE A 34 15.25 4.61 -9.61
CA ILE A 34 13.81 4.87 -9.88
C ILE A 34 13.10 5.41 -8.61
N VAL A 35 13.69 5.14 -7.45
CA VAL A 35 13.36 5.72 -6.16
C VAL A 35 14.66 6.26 -5.53
N PRO A 36 14.58 7.20 -4.55
CA PRO A 36 15.77 7.71 -3.88
C PRO A 36 16.65 6.57 -3.33
N PRO A 37 17.97 6.58 -3.56
CA PRO A 37 18.87 5.60 -2.97
C PRO A 37 18.74 5.52 -1.45
N ARG A 38 18.83 4.30 -0.91
CA ARG A 38 18.86 4.05 0.53
C ARG A 38 20.03 3.17 0.89
N GLY A 39 20.77 3.57 1.91
CA GLY A 39 22.09 3.04 2.14
C GLY A 39 22.68 3.37 3.50
N TRP A 40 23.94 2.99 3.65
CA TRP A 40 24.81 3.38 4.74
C TRP A 40 26.12 3.92 4.14
N ASN A 41 26.70 4.92 4.77
CA ASN A 41 27.97 5.52 4.38
C ASN A 41 28.86 5.67 5.62
N SER A 42 30.16 5.41 5.46
CA SER A 42 31.12 5.38 6.58
C SER A 42 31.53 6.75 7.15
N TYR A 43 31.21 7.87 6.51
CA TYR A 43 31.78 9.19 6.85
C TYR A 43 31.46 9.64 8.29
N ASP A 44 30.19 9.79 8.64
CA ASP A 44 29.80 10.40 9.93
C ASP A 44 30.28 9.57 11.14
N SER A 45 30.50 8.27 10.97
CA SER A 45 30.93 7.35 12.03
C SER A 45 32.43 7.02 12.03
N PHE A 46 33.09 6.99 10.87
CA PHE A 46 34.49 6.54 10.73
C PHE A 46 35.42 7.55 10.06
N SER A 47 34.93 8.73 9.67
CA SER A 47 35.70 9.70 8.88
C SER A 47 36.23 9.00 7.62
N TRP A 48 37.55 9.00 7.38
CA TRP A 48 38.20 8.27 6.29
C TRP A 48 38.93 6.99 6.70
N ILE A 49 38.97 6.66 8.00
CA ILE A 49 39.91 5.66 8.55
C ILE A 49 39.38 4.23 8.62
N ILE A 50 38.13 3.98 8.19
CA ILE A 50 37.50 2.66 8.26
C ILE A 50 38.36 1.55 7.62
N SER A 51 38.30 0.37 8.24
CA SER A 51 38.95 -0.87 7.79
C SER A 51 37.96 -1.83 7.11
N GLU A 52 38.49 -2.76 6.31
CA GLU A 52 37.65 -3.77 5.61
C GLU A 52 36.76 -4.57 6.56
N GLU A 53 37.28 -4.97 7.73
CA GLU A 53 36.53 -5.75 8.71
C GLU A 53 35.32 -4.97 9.23
N GLU A 54 35.51 -3.71 9.61
CA GLU A 54 34.44 -2.87 10.17
C GLU A 54 33.38 -2.51 9.12
N PHE A 55 33.81 -2.29 7.88
CA PHE A 55 32.93 -2.08 6.74
C PHE A 55 32.06 -3.31 6.48
N LEU A 56 32.65 -4.51 6.48
CA LEU A 56 31.92 -5.77 6.29
C LEU A 56 31.00 -6.12 7.48
N GLN A 57 31.39 -5.79 8.72
CA GLN A 57 30.53 -5.93 9.90
C GLN A 57 29.28 -5.04 9.77
N ASN A 58 29.43 -3.77 9.39
CA ASN A 58 28.33 -2.84 9.14
C ASN A 58 27.42 -3.32 8.00
N ALA A 59 28.01 -3.74 6.87
CA ALA A 59 27.28 -4.28 5.72
C ALA A 59 26.48 -5.55 6.08
N ASN A 60 27.03 -6.46 6.89
CA ASN A 60 26.30 -7.64 7.34
C ASN A 60 25.07 -7.26 8.22
N ILE A 61 25.21 -6.31 9.15
CA ILE A 61 24.07 -5.83 9.96
C ILE A 61 23.00 -5.19 9.06
N MET A 62 23.42 -4.35 8.10
CA MET A 62 22.54 -3.75 7.10
C MET A 62 21.78 -4.80 6.28
N SER A 63 22.44 -5.88 5.84
CA SER A 63 21.81 -6.97 5.10
C SER A 63 20.75 -7.71 5.92
N GLN A 64 21.04 -7.95 7.21
CA GLN A 64 20.18 -8.69 8.12
C GLN A 64 18.97 -7.88 8.60
N GLN A 65 19.16 -6.60 8.92
CA GLN A 65 18.15 -5.77 9.61
C GLN A 65 17.49 -4.72 8.71
N LEU A 66 18.23 -4.12 7.77
CA LEU A 66 17.77 -2.96 6.99
C LEU A 66 17.41 -3.28 5.53
N ARG A 67 17.82 -4.43 4.99
CA ARG A 67 17.60 -4.80 3.58
C ARG A 67 16.12 -4.93 3.19
N THR A 68 15.29 -5.47 4.09
CA THR A 68 13.82 -5.47 3.97
C THR A 68 13.22 -4.06 4.11
N GLY A 69 13.95 -3.17 4.82
CA GLY A 69 13.73 -1.73 4.84
C GLY A 69 13.97 -1.03 3.49
N GLY A 70 14.59 -1.72 2.52
CA GLY A 70 14.95 -1.18 1.22
C GLY A 70 16.31 -0.48 1.18
N TYR A 71 17.11 -0.61 2.24
CA TYR A 71 18.51 -0.21 2.27
C TYR A 71 19.34 -1.21 1.45
N ARG A 72 20.14 -0.72 0.51
CA ARG A 72 20.93 -1.58 -0.39
C ARG A 72 22.36 -1.12 -0.63
N TYR A 73 22.63 0.19 -0.65
CA TYR A 73 23.98 0.69 -0.93
C TYR A 73 24.82 0.81 0.34
N ALA A 74 25.91 0.05 0.45
CA ALA A 74 26.93 0.24 1.48
C ALA A 74 28.12 0.96 0.83
N VAL A 75 28.38 2.19 1.28
CA VAL A 75 29.31 3.13 0.63
C VAL A 75 30.52 3.36 1.52
N VAL A 76 31.72 3.04 1.03
CA VAL A 76 32.96 3.48 1.68
C VAL A 76 33.25 4.92 1.24
N ASP A 77 33.37 5.82 2.21
CA ASP A 77 33.62 7.23 1.93
C ASP A 77 35.11 7.56 1.70
N PHE A 78 35.46 8.84 1.69
CA PHE A 78 36.68 9.37 1.12
C PHE A 78 38.00 8.75 1.63
N LEU A 79 39.03 8.84 0.77
CA LEU A 79 40.42 8.43 1.06
C LEU A 79 40.65 6.94 1.40
N TRP A 80 39.80 6.00 0.98
CA TRP A 80 40.05 4.55 1.10
C TRP A 80 41.38 4.07 0.47
N TYR A 81 41.96 4.85 -0.45
CA TYR A 81 43.29 4.63 -1.05
C TYR A 81 44.47 5.22 -0.25
N ARG A 82 44.23 6.08 0.74
CA ARG A 82 45.31 6.76 1.48
C ARG A 82 45.83 5.90 2.62
N SER A 83 47.15 5.77 2.73
CA SER A 83 47.77 5.12 3.89
C SER A 83 47.53 5.93 5.16
N LEU A 84 47.32 5.23 6.28
CA LEU A 84 47.25 5.83 7.63
C LEU A 84 48.53 6.58 8.07
N LYS A 85 49.58 6.59 7.24
CA LYS A 85 50.76 7.44 7.44
C LYS A 85 50.57 8.88 6.94
N GLY A 86 49.54 9.14 6.14
CA GLY A 86 49.10 10.47 5.71
C GLY A 86 47.97 11.06 6.56
N ASP A 87 47.47 12.20 6.11
CA ASP A 87 46.39 13.01 6.68
C ASP A 87 45.38 13.44 5.59
N LEU A 88 44.33 14.16 6.01
CA LEU A 88 43.23 14.66 5.16
C LEU A 88 43.71 15.41 3.90
N ASN A 89 44.70 16.29 4.03
CA ASN A 89 45.24 17.12 2.94
C ASN A 89 46.74 16.89 2.71
N SER A 90 47.18 15.62 2.72
CA SER A 90 48.59 15.25 2.45
C SER A 90 48.98 15.41 0.98
N LEU A 91 50.24 15.81 0.77
CA LEU A 91 50.90 15.78 -0.53
C LEU A 91 51.58 14.41 -0.73
N GLY A 92 50.78 13.38 -1.00
CA GLY A 92 51.23 11.98 -1.14
C GLY A 92 50.59 11.04 -0.11
N PHE A 93 51.18 9.84 0.03
CA PHE A 93 50.64 8.69 0.79
C PHE A 93 49.40 8.03 0.19
N ASP A 94 49.00 8.43 -1.02
CA ASP A 94 47.97 7.73 -1.79
C ASP A 94 48.53 6.43 -2.37
N SER A 95 47.82 5.32 -2.21
CA SER A 95 48.08 4.09 -2.96
C SER A 95 47.59 4.29 -4.39
N ILE A 96 48.52 4.30 -5.34
CA ILE A 96 48.25 4.48 -6.76
C ILE A 96 48.96 3.40 -7.58
N ASP A 97 48.34 2.97 -8.68
CA ASP A 97 48.97 2.06 -9.64
C ASP A 97 49.98 2.77 -10.56
N GLN A 98 50.62 1.99 -11.44
CA GLN A 98 51.61 2.51 -12.39
C GLN A 98 51.04 3.53 -13.41
N TRP A 99 49.72 3.59 -13.55
CA TRP A 99 48.99 4.52 -14.43
C TRP A 99 48.49 5.75 -13.68
N GLY A 100 48.71 5.81 -12.36
CA GLY A 100 48.24 6.89 -11.50
C GLY A 100 46.79 6.78 -11.08
N ARG A 101 46.17 5.60 -11.19
CA ARG A 101 44.80 5.33 -10.72
C ARG A 101 44.83 4.91 -9.24
N MET A 102 43.82 5.30 -8.47
CA MET A 102 43.75 5.02 -7.03
C MET A 102 43.45 3.53 -6.78
N ILE A 103 44.11 2.93 -5.80
CA ILE A 103 43.89 1.54 -5.36
C ILE A 103 43.70 1.49 -3.83
N PRO A 104 42.96 0.53 -3.26
CA PRO A 104 42.70 0.49 -1.83
C PRO A 104 43.99 0.23 -1.03
N ASP A 105 44.18 1.02 0.03
CA ASP A 105 45.34 0.90 0.92
C ASP A 105 45.40 -0.50 1.55
N PRO A 106 46.39 -1.35 1.21
CA PRO A 106 46.38 -2.77 1.59
C PRO A 106 46.59 -2.99 3.09
N GLU A 107 47.03 -1.97 3.84
CA GLU A 107 47.08 -2.02 5.31
C GLU A 107 45.66 -1.97 5.93
N ARG A 108 44.69 -1.35 5.27
CA ARG A 108 43.27 -1.28 5.71
C ARG A 108 42.32 -2.21 4.95
N TRP A 109 42.69 -2.53 3.71
CA TRP A 109 41.94 -3.37 2.79
C TRP A 109 42.76 -4.60 2.41
N PRO A 110 43.01 -5.53 3.36
CA PRO A 110 43.90 -6.67 3.13
C PRO A 110 43.48 -7.52 1.92
N SER A 111 42.21 -7.59 1.55
CA SER A 111 41.76 -8.28 0.33
C SER A 111 42.24 -7.62 -0.98
N SER A 112 42.68 -6.35 -0.96
CA SER A 112 43.21 -5.66 -2.15
C SER A 112 44.61 -6.13 -2.54
N THR A 113 45.30 -6.82 -1.62
CA THR A 113 46.68 -7.31 -1.77
C THR A 113 46.85 -8.10 -3.07
N GLY A 114 47.92 -7.79 -3.81
CA GLY A 114 48.18 -8.41 -5.11
C GLY A 114 47.40 -7.78 -6.27
N TRP A 115 47.00 -6.51 -6.14
CA TRP A 115 46.29 -5.72 -7.18
C TRP A 115 44.84 -6.15 -7.43
N GLN A 116 44.20 -6.79 -6.44
CA GLN A 116 42.81 -7.27 -6.54
C GLN A 116 41.78 -6.15 -6.32
N GLY A 117 42.20 -5.01 -5.76
CA GLY A 117 41.31 -3.86 -5.55
C GLY A 117 40.16 -4.18 -4.60
N PHE A 118 38.93 -3.84 -4.99
CA PHE A 118 37.73 -4.09 -4.20
C PHE A 118 36.92 -5.34 -4.61
N ILE A 119 37.41 -6.18 -5.53
CA ILE A 119 36.67 -7.35 -6.06
C ILE A 119 36.08 -8.21 -4.93
N ASP A 120 36.89 -8.57 -3.94
CA ASP A 120 36.45 -9.39 -2.80
C ASP A 120 35.42 -8.68 -1.90
N VAL A 121 35.54 -7.36 -1.71
CA VAL A 121 34.58 -6.58 -0.91
C VAL A 121 33.24 -6.48 -1.63
N ALA A 122 33.25 -6.16 -2.93
CA ALA A 122 32.05 -6.12 -3.77
C ALA A 122 31.35 -7.49 -3.81
N ASN A 123 32.10 -8.56 -4.09
CA ASN A 123 31.56 -9.93 -4.09
C ASN A 123 30.91 -10.32 -2.74
N LYS A 124 31.54 -9.96 -1.61
CA LYS A 124 30.95 -10.17 -0.28
C LYS A 124 29.62 -9.41 -0.14
N LEU A 125 29.57 -8.12 -0.48
CA LEU A 125 28.34 -7.30 -0.43
C LEU A 125 27.24 -7.83 -1.36
N HIS A 126 27.58 -8.20 -2.60
CA HIS A 126 26.66 -8.80 -3.56
C HIS A 126 26.09 -10.13 -3.03
N SER A 127 26.91 -10.96 -2.40
CA SER A 127 26.45 -12.20 -1.75
C SER A 127 25.50 -11.96 -0.57
N MET A 128 25.61 -10.80 0.10
CA MET A 128 24.68 -10.33 1.13
C MET A 128 23.42 -9.69 0.55
N GLY A 129 23.28 -9.61 -0.78
CA GLY A 129 22.18 -8.93 -1.46
C GLY A 129 22.19 -7.41 -1.30
N LEU A 130 23.38 -6.83 -1.11
CA LEU A 130 23.66 -5.40 -1.07
C LEU A 130 24.41 -4.96 -2.34
N TYR A 131 24.56 -3.66 -2.51
CA TYR A 131 25.31 -2.98 -3.56
C TYR A 131 26.50 -2.25 -2.94
N PHE A 132 27.65 -2.26 -3.62
CA PHE A 132 28.89 -1.65 -3.15
C PHE A 132 29.07 -0.25 -3.74
N GLY A 133 29.34 0.74 -2.89
CA GLY A 133 29.64 2.11 -3.32
C GLY A 133 30.98 2.61 -2.84
N ILE A 134 31.57 3.52 -3.61
CA ILE A 134 32.82 4.22 -3.24
C ILE A 134 32.68 5.74 -3.42
N HIS A 135 33.36 6.49 -2.55
CA HIS A 135 33.64 7.92 -2.75
C HIS A 135 34.85 8.11 -3.66
N LEU A 136 34.84 9.16 -4.48
CA LEU A 136 35.93 9.61 -5.33
C LEU A 136 36.14 11.11 -5.22
N MET A 137 37.38 11.56 -5.27
CA MET A 137 37.74 12.97 -5.48
C MET A 137 37.82 13.26 -6.98
N ALA A 138 37.28 14.39 -7.43
CA ALA A 138 37.39 14.84 -8.82
C ALA A 138 38.83 15.11 -9.27
N GLY A 139 39.07 14.91 -10.56
CA GLY A 139 40.34 15.17 -11.23
C GLY A 139 41.38 14.07 -11.03
N ILE A 140 42.59 14.49 -10.64
CA ILE A 140 43.78 13.63 -10.52
C ILE A 140 44.55 13.93 -9.24
N SER A 141 45.05 12.87 -8.58
CA SER A 141 45.87 13.04 -7.37
C SER A 141 47.17 13.79 -7.67
N THR A 142 47.56 14.67 -6.74
CA THR A 142 48.86 15.36 -6.77
C THR A 142 50.02 14.38 -6.77
N GLN A 143 49.84 13.17 -6.21
CA GLN A 143 50.86 12.13 -6.27
C GLN A 143 51.09 11.58 -7.68
N ALA A 144 50.01 11.29 -8.44
CA ALA A 144 50.11 10.86 -9.84
C ALA A 144 50.72 11.97 -10.71
N PHE A 145 50.26 13.22 -10.52
CA PHE A 145 50.82 14.40 -11.17
C PHE A 145 52.32 14.56 -10.89
N ASN A 146 52.76 14.52 -9.63
CA ASN A 146 54.16 14.72 -9.28
C ASN A 146 55.08 13.60 -9.77
N LYS A 147 54.63 12.33 -9.68
CA LYS A 147 55.32 11.17 -10.28
C LYS A 147 55.27 11.18 -11.81
N ASN A 148 54.41 12.00 -12.41
CA ASN A 148 54.15 12.07 -13.85
C ASN A 148 53.85 10.69 -14.46
N THR A 149 52.89 9.97 -13.87
CA THR A 149 52.51 8.63 -14.35
C THR A 149 51.99 8.66 -15.79
N PRO A 150 52.27 7.63 -16.62
CA PRO A 150 51.65 7.50 -17.93
C PRO A 150 50.14 7.30 -17.80
N ILE A 151 49.37 7.81 -18.76
CA ILE A 151 47.92 7.58 -18.81
C ILE A 151 47.65 6.24 -19.50
N LEU A 152 46.76 5.41 -18.93
CA LEU A 152 46.35 4.15 -19.54
C LEU A 152 45.35 4.39 -20.68
N ASP A 153 45.65 3.86 -21.87
CA ASP A 153 44.64 3.53 -22.87
C ASP A 153 44.09 2.13 -22.59
N SER A 154 42.86 2.07 -22.07
CA SER A 154 42.21 0.81 -21.72
C SER A 154 41.92 -0.10 -22.92
N LYS A 155 41.91 0.43 -24.14
CA LYS A 155 41.70 -0.37 -25.37
C LYS A 155 42.95 -1.16 -25.78
N THR A 156 44.13 -0.66 -25.44
CA THR A 156 45.42 -1.25 -25.83
C THR A 156 46.23 -1.79 -24.66
N GLY A 157 45.82 -1.52 -23.41
CA GLY A 157 46.57 -1.89 -22.20
C GLY A 157 47.91 -1.16 -22.07
N SER A 158 48.11 -0.09 -22.84
CA SER A 158 49.39 0.61 -23.01
C SER A 158 49.24 2.11 -22.68
N ALA A 159 50.34 2.88 -22.73
CA ALA A 159 50.26 4.32 -22.54
C ALA A 159 49.43 5.00 -23.66
N TYR A 160 48.58 5.95 -23.29
CA TYR A 160 47.70 6.66 -24.22
C TYR A 160 48.51 7.51 -25.20
N MET A 161 48.32 7.22 -26.50
CA MET A 161 49.00 7.85 -27.62
C MET A 161 48.04 8.75 -28.39
N GLU A 162 48.33 10.05 -28.46
CA GLU A 162 47.57 11.01 -29.25
C GLU A 162 48.54 12.04 -29.85
N SER A 163 48.32 12.41 -31.12
CA SER A 163 49.22 13.30 -31.88
C SER A 163 50.69 12.83 -31.93
N GLY A 164 50.91 11.51 -31.95
CA GLY A 164 52.24 10.90 -32.10
C GLY A 164 53.10 10.86 -30.83
N ARG A 165 52.56 11.25 -29.67
CA ARG A 165 53.26 11.17 -28.37
C ARG A 165 52.44 10.42 -27.31
N ALA A 166 53.14 9.91 -26.30
CA ALA A 166 52.53 9.45 -25.06
C ALA A 166 52.11 10.65 -24.19
N TRP A 167 51.03 10.45 -23.43
CA TRP A 167 50.49 11.43 -22.49
C TRP A 167 50.64 10.96 -21.05
N TYR A 168 50.88 11.92 -20.15
CA TYR A 168 51.20 11.70 -18.75
C TYR A 168 50.38 12.61 -17.83
N ALA A 169 50.37 12.31 -16.53
CA ALA A 169 49.59 13.05 -15.52
C ALA A 169 49.86 14.58 -15.54
N LYS A 170 51.09 15.05 -15.82
CA LYS A 170 51.38 16.50 -15.92
C LYS A 170 50.83 17.18 -17.16
N ASP A 171 50.48 16.42 -18.21
CA ASP A 171 49.87 16.97 -19.42
C ASP A 171 48.38 17.33 -19.23
N ILE A 172 47.72 16.72 -18.24
CA ILE A 172 46.26 16.77 -18.07
C ILE A 172 45.79 17.36 -16.75
N GLY A 173 46.62 17.37 -15.70
CA GLY A 173 46.29 18.02 -14.43
C GLY A 173 46.31 19.55 -14.54
N ILE A 174 45.45 20.23 -13.78
CA ILE A 174 45.31 21.70 -13.74
C ILE A 174 45.67 22.20 -12.32
N PRO A 175 46.96 22.45 -12.01
CA PRO A 175 47.38 22.84 -10.65
C PRO A 175 46.78 24.15 -10.14
N SER A 176 46.30 25.02 -11.04
CA SER A 176 45.61 26.27 -10.68
C SER A 176 44.15 26.06 -10.25
N ARG A 177 43.62 24.83 -10.35
CA ARG A 177 42.25 24.47 -9.94
C ARG A 177 42.28 23.21 -9.04
N PRO A 178 42.81 23.32 -7.81
CA PRO A 178 42.73 22.25 -6.82
C PRO A 178 41.31 22.13 -6.23
N CYS A 179 41.01 21.01 -5.57
CA CYS A 179 39.82 20.98 -4.70
C CYS A 179 39.97 21.99 -3.55
N LYS A 180 38.96 22.83 -3.31
CA LYS A 180 39.03 23.95 -2.34
C LYS A 180 39.40 23.53 -0.92
N TRP A 181 38.88 22.38 -0.46
CA TRP A 181 39.13 21.87 0.89
C TRP A 181 40.28 20.84 0.98
N MET A 182 40.77 20.33 -0.16
CA MET A 182 41.90 19.39 -0.24
C MET A 182 42.97 19.85 -1.24
N THR A 183 43.49 21.06 -1.00
CA THR A 183 44.38 21.79 -1.93
C THR A 183 45.69 21.10 -2.32
N ASN A 184 46.20 20.20 -1.48
CA ASN A 184 47.44 19.45 -1.73
C ASN A 184 47.16 18.04 -2.29
N GLY A 185 45.95 17.52 -2.11
CA GLY A 185 45.61 16.12 -2.44
C GLY A 185 45.23 15.93 -3.90
N PHE A 186 44.32 16.74 -4.41
CA PHE A 186 43.73 16.58 -5.75
C PHE A 186 43.65 17.91 -6.53
N MET A 187 43.85 17.81 -7.84
CA MET A 187 43.65 18.90 -8.78
C MET A 187 42.75 18.46 -9.94
N ALA A 188 41.96 19.40 -10.45
CA ALA A 188 41.07 19.12 -11.55
C ALA A 188 41.82 18.68 -12.83
N ILE A 189 41.14 17.94 -13.68
CA ILE A 189 41.69 17.39 -14.93
C ILE A 189 41.16 18.14 -16.14
N ASN A 190 41.94 18.20 -17.22
CA ASN A 190 41.51 18.80 -18.47
C ASN A 190 40.74 17.78 -19.34
N THR A 191 39.43 17.67 -19.07
CA THR A 191 38.49 16.79 -19.80
C THR A 191 38.21 17.21 -21.25
N THR A 192 38.70 18.38 -21.70
CA THR A 192 38.63 18.76 -23.12
C THR A 192 39.63 17.97 -23.98
N MET A 193 40.64 17.35 -23.37
CA MET A 193 41.70 16.59 -24.05
C MET A 193 41.37 15.10 -24.13
N GLY A 194 41.75 14.43 -25.22
CA GLY A 194 41.57 12.99 -25.38
C GLY A 194 42.23 12.20 -24.25
N ALA A 195 43.45 12.59 -23.87
CA ALA A 195 44.18 12.02 -22.74
C ALA A 195 43.47 12.22 -21.38
N GLY A 196 42.80 13.35 -21.15
CA GLY A 196 42.05 13.61 -19.92
C GLY A 196 40.84 12.70 -19.81
N LYS A 197 40.07 12.54 -20.91
CA LYS A 197 38.96 11.58 -20.99
C LYS A 197 39.43 10.14 -20.88
N ALA A 198 40.59 9.79 -21.46
CA ALA A 198 41.17 8.45 -21.35
C ALA A 198 41.56 8.09 -19.91
N PHE A 199 42.14 9.03 -19.15
CA PHE A 199 42.44 8.82 -17.73
C PHE A 199 41.17 8.53 -16.92
N LEU A 200 40.14 9.38 -17.02
CA LEU A 200 38.85 9.14 -16.36
C LEU A 200 38.26 7.80 -16.78
N ARG A 201 38.26 7.47 -18.07
CA ARG A 201 37.73 6.19 -18.57
C ARG A 201 38.46 5.00 -17.95
N SER A 202 39.79 5.05 -17.88
CA SER A 202 40.62 4.00 -17.29
C SER A 202 40.40 3.80 -15.78
N ILE A 203 39.88 4.82 -15.09
CA ILE A 203 39.50 4.82 -13.67
C ILE A 203 38.13 4.16 -13.50
N TYR A 204 37.10 4.63 -14.21
CA TYR A 204 35.75 4.08 -14.05
C TYR A 204 35.61 2.66 -14.60
N GLU A 205 36.35 2.29 -15.65
CA GLU A 205 36.43 0.89 -16.12
C GLU A 205 37.12 -0.03 -15.09
N LEU A 206 38.06 0.48 -14.28
CA LEU A 206 38.67 -0.27 -13.17
C LEU A 206 37.66 -0.50 -12.03
N TYR A 207 36.90 0.52 -11.66
CA TYR A 207 35.92 0.42 -10.57
C TYR A 207 34.72 -0.44 -10.95
N ALA A 208 34.26 -0.34 -12.20
CA ALA A 208 33.29 -1.26 -12.79
C ALA A 208 33.82 -2.72 -12.83
N PHE A 209 35.11 -2.92 -13.14
CA PHE A 209 35.73 -4.23 -13.06
C PHE A 209 35.79 -4.79 -11.62
N TRP A 210 35.88 -3.93 -10.60
CA TRP A 210 35.77 -4.34 -9.20
C TRP A 210 34.34 -4.64 -8.74
N GLY A 211 33.30 -4.36 -9.54
CA GLY A 211 31.90 -4.55 -9.14
C GLY A 211 31.32 -3.41 -8.30
N VAL A 212 31.75 -2.18 -8.53
CA VAL A 212 31.17 -0.98 -7.91
C VAL A 212 29.82 -0.64 -8.54
N ASP A 213 28.78 -0.51 -7.72
CA ASP A 213 27.40 -0.18 -8.10
C ASP A 213 27.02 1.29 -7.82
N PHE A 214 27.84 2.03 -7.07
CA PHE A 214 27.56 3.41 -6.65
C PHE A 214 28.84 4.24 -6.55
N VAL A 215 28.81 5.46 -7.08
CA VAL A 215 29.91 6.43 -7.01
C VAL A 215 29.41 7.74 -6.41
N LYS A 216 30.09 8.24 -5.37
CA LYS A 216 29.97 9.62 -4.87
C LYS A 216 31.21 10.41 -5.32
N LEU A 217 31.07 11.25 -6.34
CA LEU A 217 32.15 12.10 -6.84
C LEU A 217 32.12 13.47 -6.15
N ASP A 218 33.22 13.85 -5.56
CA ASP A 218 33.34 14.99 -4.66
C ASP A 218 34.31 16.06 -5.18
N CYS A 219 34.19 17.29 -4.66
CA CYS A 219 34.82 18.49 -5.22
C CYS A 219 34.44 18.78 -6.69
N VAL A 220 33.19 18.50 -7.07
CA VAL A 220 32.74 18.63 -8.48
C VAL A 220 31.44 19.43 -8.65
N PHE A 221 30.76 19.77 -7.55
CA PHE A 221 29.46 20.43 -7.56
C PHE A 221 29.38 21.63 -6.58
N GLY A 222 28.27 22.36 -6.62
CA GLY A 222 28.09 23.61 -5.87
C GLY A 222 29.17 24.64 -6.22
N ASP A 223 29.85 25.14 -5.19
CA ASP A 223 31.00 26.03 -5.31
C ASP A 223 32.16 25.47 -6.16
N ASP A 224 32.30 24.14 -6.28
CA ASP A 224 33.35 23.47 -7.07
C ASP A 224 32.83 22.93 -8.42
N LEU A 225 31.73 23.50 -8.95
CA LEU A 225 31.07 23.02 -10.17
C LEU A 225 32.01 22.82 -11.38
N ASP A 226 32.21 21.56 -11.77
CA ASP A 226 32.83 21.15 -13.04
C ASP A 226 31.85 20.34 -13.87
N LEU A 227 31.12 21.03 -14.76
CA LEU A 227 30.17 20.38 -15.65
C LEU A 227 30.84 19.47 -16.70
N ASP A 228 32.06 19.79 -17.14
CA ASP A 228 32.75 19.02 -18.17
C ASP A 228 33.29 17.69 -17.62
N GLU A 229 33.73 17.66 -16.35
CA GLU A 229 34.04 16.43 -15.63
C GLU A 229 32.78 15.61 -15.31
N ILE A 230 31.74 16.21 -14.72
CA ILE A 230 30.45 15.49 -14.46
C ILE A 230 29.92 14.85 -15.74
N LYS A 231 29.91 15.59 -16.84
CA LYS A 231 29.45 15.09 -18.13
C LYS A 231 30.34 13.97 -18.67
N SER A 232 31.67 14.12 -18.59
CA SER A 232 32.60 13.07 -19.05
C SER A 232 32.44 11.79 -18.24
N VAL A 233 32.28 11.88 -16.92
CA VAL A 233 32.02 10.73 -16.04
C VAL A 233 30.67 10.09 -16.35
N SER A 234 29.62 10.89 -16.52
CA SER A 234 28.28 10.40 -16.93
C SER A 234 28.33 9.64 -18.27
N GLU A 235 28.99 10.21 -19.29
CA GLU A 235 29.20 9.55 -20.59
C GLU A 235 29.93 8.21 -20.42
N ILE A 236 30.98 8.15 -19.59
CA ILE A 236 31.76 6.93 -19.33
C ILE A 236 30.93 5.86 -18.59
N LEU A 237 30.20 6.23 -17.54
CA LEU A 237 29.39 5.27 -16.77
C LEU A 237 28.25 4.68 -17.63
N ASN A 238 27.64 5.49 -18.50
CA ASN A 238 26.66 5.01 -19.47
C ASN A 238 27.28 4.07 -20.52
N ASP A 239 28.49 4.38 -21.02
CA ASP A 239 29.24 3.58 -21.99
C ASP A 239 29.62 2.18 -21.46
N ILE A 240 29.95 2.07 -20.17
CA ILE A 240 30.41 0.82 -19.55
C ILE A 240 29.27 -0.21 -19.43
N ASN A 241 28.01 0.22 -19.58
CA ASN A 241 26.81 -0.64 -19.49
C ASN A 241 26.75 -1.48 -18.20
N GLN A 242 27.32 -0.94 -17.11
CA GLN A 242 27.09 -1.40 -15.75
C GLN A 242 26.17 -0.41 -15.04
N ASN A 243 25.35 -0.94 -14.14
CA ASN A 243 24.38 -0.19 -13.37
C ASN A 243 25.03 0.55 -12.21
N VAL A 244 25.84 1.56 -12.50
CA VAL A 244 26.43 2.45 -11.48
C VAL A 244 25.50 3.63 -11.19
N VAL A 245 25.13 3.84 -9.93
CA VAL A 245 24.45 5.05 -9.46
C VAL A 245 25.47 6.17 -9.31
N PHE A 246 25.25 7.31 -9.98
CA PHE A 246 26.18 8.45 -9.94
C PHE A 246 25.66 9.59 -9.04
N SER A 247 26.40 9.86 -7.97
CA SER A 247 26.17 10.96 -7.02
C SER A 247 27.25 12.04 -7.15
N VAL A 248 26.89 13.31 -7.04
CA VAL A 248 27.83 14.46 -7.05
C VAL A 248 27.78 15.31 -5.78
N SER A 249 28.95 15.78 -5.37
CA SER A 249 29.25 16.41 -4.08
C SER A 249 30.37 17.47 -4.23
N PRO A 250 30.51 18.43 -3.29
CA PRO A 250 29.52 18.80 -2.28
C PRO A 250 28.48 19.76 -2.90
N GLY A 251 27.47 20.15 -2.12
CA GLY A 251 26.42 21.09 -2.53
C GLY A 251 26.58 22.48 -1.93
N VAL A 252 27.80 22.87 -1.55
CA VAL A 252 28.07 24.19 -0.93
C VAL A 252 27.58 25.29 -1.89
N HIS A 253 26.64 26.12 -1.44
CA HIS A 253 25.96 27.15 -2.24
C HIS A 253 25.29 26.63 -3.53
N ALA A 254 24.92 25.34 -3.60
CA ALA A 254 24.22 24.78 -4.75
C ALA A 254 22.86 25.45 -4.98
N THR A 255 22.58 25.79 -6.24
CA THR A 255 21.32 26.45 -6.63
C THR A 255 20.46 25.54 -7.52
N PRO A 256 19.13 25.76 -7.60
CA PRO A 256 18.27 25.09 -8.57
C PRO A 256 18.76 25.21 -10.02
N ALA A 257 19.43 26.30 -10.38
CA ALA A 257 20.02 26.48 -11.71
C ALA A 257 21.19 25.51 -11.96
N MET A 258 22.11 25.36 -11.00
CA MET A 258 23.22 24.40 -11.07
C MET A 258 22.70 22.96 -11.11
N ALA A 259 21.72 22.62 -10.26
CA ALA A 259 21.11 21.31 -10.26
C ALA A 259 20.41 20.98 -11.59
N LYS A 260 19.76 21.96 -12.22
CA LYS A 260 19.17 21.81 -13.56
C LYS A 260 20.21 21.55 -14.67
N MET A 261 21.46 22.01 -14.50
CA MET A 261 22.55 21.72 -15.46
C MET A 261 23.05 20.28 -15.37
N VAL A 262 23.01 19.67 -14.17
CA VAL A 262 23.45 18.27 -13.94
C VAL A 262 22.30 17.26 -13.94
N SER A 263 21.05 17.72 -13.85
CA SER A 263 19.83 16.92 -14.01
C SER A 263 19.84 16.23 -15.38
N GLY A 264 19.83 14.90 -15.39
CA GLY A 264 19.97 14.07 -16.58
C GLY A 264 21.37 13.45 -16.74
N LEU A 265 22.40 14.00 -16.08
CA LEU A 265 23.76 13.45 -16.06
C LEU A 265 24.03 12.59 -14.81
N VAL A 266 23.31 12.85 -13.72
CA VAL A 266 23.53 12.21 -12.41
C VAL A 266 22.24 11.58 -11.86
N ASN A 267 22.36 10.70 -10.86
CA ASN A 267 21.25 10.12 -10.11
C ASN A 267 20.98 10.84 -8.79
N THR A 268 21.98 11.43 -8.17
CA THR A 268 21.82 12.28 -6.97
C THR A 268 22.77 13.48 -7.03
N TYR A 269 22.37 14.62 -6.48
CA TYR A 269 23.21 15.81 -6.37
C TYR A 269 23.03 16.45 -4.99
N ARG A 270 24.13 16.61 -4.24
CA ARG A 270 24.09 17.26 -2.92
C ARG A 270 23.65 18.72 -3.07
N VAL A 271 22.67 19.16 -2.28
CA VAL A 271 22.15 20.54 -2.32
C VAL A 271 22.60 21.42 -1.15
N THR A 272 23.44 20.88 -0.27
CA THR A 272 24.00 21.51 0.93
C THR A 272 25.51 21.31 1.00
N GLY A 273 26.19 22.04 1.88
CA GLY A 273 27.48 21.57 2.41
C GLY A 273 27.31 20.27 3.23
N ASP A 274 28.40 19.79 3.82
CA ASP A 274 28.35 18.64 4.73
C ASP A 274 27.36 18.89 5.87
N PHE A 275 26.35 18.03 5.94
CA PHE A 275 25.31 18.09 6.95
C PHE A 275 25.76 17.40 8.22
N TRP A 276 25.50 18.04 9.36
CA TRP A 276 25.83 17.50 10.68
C TRP A 276 24.71 17.75 11.68
N ASP A 277 24.81 17.04 12.78
CA ASP A 277 23.85 16.89 13.86
C ASP A 277 23.68 18.12 14.75
N SER A 278 23.16 19.20 14.16
CA SER A 278 22.73 20.41 14.85
C SER A 278 21.35 20.88 14.35
N TRP A 279 20.53 21.44 15.24
CA TRP A 279 19.21 21.97 14.85
C TRP A 279 19.31 23.08 13.80
N SER A 280 20.33 23.94 13.87
CA SER A 280 20.58 24.99 12.87
C SER A 280 20.84 24.44 11.46
N ALA A 281 21.48 23.27 11.33
CA ALA A 281 21.63 22.59 10.04
C ALA A 281 20.28 22.02 9.53
N ILE A 282 19.49 21.40 10.41
CA ILE A 282 18.15 20.89 10.04
C ILE A 282 17.24 22.05 9.58
N LEU A 283 17.25 23.16 10.31
CA LEU A 283 16.46 24.35 10.01
C LEU A 283 16.77 24.92 8.62
N ALA A 284 18.05 25.02 8.26
CA ALA A 284 18.47 25.49 6.94
C ALA A 284 17.95 24.60 5.79
N ASN A 285 17.84 23.29 6.01
CA ASN A 285 17.37 22.35 4.99
C ASN A 285 15.89 22.52 4.63
N PHE A 286 15.05 23.16 5.46
CA PHE A 286 13.67 23.49 5.09
C PHE A 286 13.59 24.52 3.96
N ASP A 287 14.46 25.53 3.96
CA ASP A 287 14.51 26.54 2.88
C ASP A 287 15.05 25.92 1.59
N VAL A 288 16.14 25.14 1.68
CA VAL A 288 16.74 24.45 0.54
C VAL A 288 15.75 23.45 -0.09
N ALA A 289 15.11 22.60 0.73
CA ALA A 289 14.12 21.64 0.22
C ALA A 289 12.95 22.34 -0.48
N ARG A 290 12.42 23.44 0.09
CA ARG A 290 11.36 24.25 -0.53
C ARG A 290 11.78 24.76 -1.90
N ASP A 291 12.94 25.39 -2.02
CA ASP A 291 13.35 26.08 -3.25
C ASP A 291 13.59 25.11 -4.41
N PHE A 292 14.08 23.90 -4.11
CA PHE A 292 14.24 22.83 -5.09
C PHE A 292 12.89 22.17 -5.45
N ALA A 293 11.97 22.00 -4.49
CA ALA A 293 10.61 21.53 -4.74
C ALA A 293 9.84 22.50 -5.65
N ALA A 294 9.85 23.80 -5.33
CA ALA A 294 9.23 24.86 -6.12
C ALA A 294 9.82 24.96 -7.54
N SER A 295 11.09 24.59 -7.71
CA SER A 295 11.77 24.51 -9.01
C SER A 295 11.44 23.23 -9.81
N ASN A 296 10.57 22.35 -9.30
CA ASN A 296 10.23 21.04 -9.86
C ASN A 296 11.43 20.10 -10.05
N LEU A 297 12.39 20.11 -9.12
CA LEU A 297 13.63 19.33 -9.20
C LEU A 297 13.59 18.00 -8.42
N ILE A 298 12.48 17.64 -7.78
CA ILE A 298 12.34 16.36 -7.08
C ILE A 298 12.09 15.23 -8.10
N GLY A 299 13.04 14.31 -8.25
CA GLY A 299 12.85 13.08 -9.03
C GLY A 299 12.75 13.32 -10.54
N VAL A 300 13.49 14.30 -11.06
CA VAL A 300 13.56 14.60 -12.49
C VAL A 300 14.29 13.49 -13.25
N ASN A 301 14.28 13.51 -14.59
CA ASN A 301 15.04 12.54 -15.38
C ASN A 301 16.54 12.63 -15.05
N GLY A 302 17.16 11.48 -14.77
CA GLY A 302 18.59 11.32 -14.46
C GLY A 302 19.28 10.35 -15.42
N SER A 303 20.56 10.06 -15.16
CA SER A 303 21.30 9.06 -15.95
C SER A 303 20.78 7.65 -15.67
N ASN A 304 20.28 6.95 -16.69
CA ASN A 304 19.67 5.61 -16.57
C ASN A 304 18.63 5.47 -15.44
N GLY A 305 17.88 6.54 -15.14
CA GLY A 305 17.08 6.60 -13.93
C GLY A 305 16.41 7.95 -13.66
N GLN A 306 16.15 8.23 -12.38
CA GLN A 306 15.80 9.57 -11.90
C GLN A 306 16.99 10.25 -11.21
N SER A 307 16.89 11.57 -11.08
CA SER A 307 17.85 12.46 -10.42
C SER A 307 17.18 13.05 -9.17
N TRP A 308 17.79 12.83 -8.01
CA TRP A 308 17.26 13.23 -6.71
C TRP A 308 18.11 14.34 -6.08
N LEU A 309 17.46 15.34 -5.51
CA LEU A 309 18.13 16.26 -4.60
C LEU A 309 18.60 15.49 -3.37
N ASP A 310 19.83 15.74 -2.93
CA ASP A 310 20.43 15.09 -1.77
C ASP A 310 20.67 16.11 -0.65
N LEU A 311 19.85 16.02 0.41
CA LEU A 311 19.98 16.78 1.65
C LEU A 311 21.11 16.26 2.56
N ASP A 312 21.92 15.32 2.05
CA ASP A 312 23.04 14.64 2.69
C ASP A 312 22.60 13.54 3.70
N MET A 313 23.58 12.93 4.33
CA MET A 313 23.49 11.75 5.19
C MET A 313 22.72 12.05 6.49
N LEU A 314 22.32 10.98 7.18
CA LEU A 314 21.66 11.04 8.48
C LEU A 314 22.69 10.80 9.61
N PRO A 315 23.15 11.86 10.30
CA PRO A 315 24.08 11.77 11.44
C PRO A 315 23.30 11.32 12.69
N PHE A 316 22.83 10.08 12.65
CA PHE A 316 22.00 9.42 13.65
C PHE A 316 22.79 8.31 14.35
N GLY A 317 22.47 8.03 15.61
CA GLY A 317 23.17 6.98 16.38
C GLY A 317 24.59 7.37 16.74
N TYR A 318 25.57 6.49 16.51
CA TYR A 318 26.94 6.62 16.98
C TYR A 318 27.89 7.14 15.89
N LEU A 319 28.54 8.27 16.15
CA LEU A 319 29.27 9.12 15.20
C LEU A 319 30.69 9.45 15.69
N THR A 320 31.47 10.07 14.80
CA THR A 320 32.74 10.75 15.06
C THR A 320 32.57 12.26 14.87
N ASN A 321 33.34 13.08 15.59
CA ASN A 321 33.29 14.53 15.43
C ASN A 321 33.66 15.00 14.00
N PRO A 322 33.01 16.05 13.46
CA PRO A 322 33.33 16.62 12.16
C PRO A 322 34.80 16.99 12.04
N GLY A 323 35.43 16.62 10.91
CA GLY A 323 36.85 16.91 10.64
C GLY A 323 37.86 16.18 11.53
N ALA A 324 37.41 15.34 12.47
CA ALA A 324 38.30 14.56 13.30
C ALA A 324 38.82 13.32 12.55
N ARG A 325 40.05 12.91 12.89
CA ARG A 325 40.73 11.77 12.24
C ARG A 325 40.37 10.43 12.88
N GLU A 326 40.35 10.37 14.21
CA GLU A 326 39.97 9.21 15.01
C GLU A 326 39.35 9.71 16.32
N GLY A 327 38.02 9.62 16.42
CA GLY A 327 37.28 10.11 17.59
C GLY A 327 37.46 11.62 17.89
N PRO A 328 36.99 12.12 19.05
CA PRO A 328 36.21 11.37 20.03
C PRO A 328 34.89 10.92 19.41
N HIS A 329 34.56 9.65 19.61
CA HIS A 329 33.28 9.12 19.20
C HIS A 329 32.20 9.47 20.21
N ARG A 330 30.98 9.68 19.74
CA ARG A 330 29.84 10.12 20.54
C ARG A 330 28.53 9.68 19.89
N PHE A 331 27.44 9.74 20.63
CA PHE A 331 26.13 9.72 19.98
C PHE A 331 25.84 11.08 19.33
N THR A 332 24.85 11.11 18.43
CA THR A 332 24.39 12.32 17.72
C THR A 332 24.16 13.50 18.67
N ASN A 333 24.59 14.70 18.27
CA ASN A 333 24.56 15.94 19.06
C ASN A 333 23.20 16.63 19.04
N LEU A 334 22.19 16.07 18.36
CA LEU A 334 20.78 16.48 18.42
C LEU A 334 20.15 16.21 19.81
N THR A 335 20.96 16.14 20.89
CA THR A 335 20.58 15.53 22.19
C THR A 335 21.31 16.05 23.45
N GLN A 336 22.28 16.97 23.39
CA GLN A 336 23.17 17.15 24.57
C GLN A 336 22.52 17.91 25.75
N ASP A 337 22.63 17.25 26.91
CA ASP A 337 22.33 17.70 28.28
C ASP A 337 20.85 17.92 28.67
N GLU A 338 20.10 16.82 28.89
CA GLU A 338 19.65 16.48 30.27
C GLU A 338 19.05 15.06 30.45
N GLN A 339 19.47 14.42 31.56
CA GLN A 339 18.80 13.33 32.31
C GLN A 339 18.66 11.92 31.69
N ARG A 340 19.69 11.11 31.97
CA ARG A 340 19.56 9.65 32.18
C ARG A 340 18.57 9.33 33.33
N THR A 341 17.28 9.16 33.02
CA THR A 341 16.35 8.49 33.94
C THR A 341 15.25 7.72 33.21
N GLN A 342 14.71 6.70 33.88
CA GLN A 342 13.66 5.79 33.39
C GLN A 342 12.42 6.52 32.87
N VAL A 343 11.69 5.94 31.90
CA VAL A 343 10.28 5.50 32.08
C VAL A 343 9.72 4.81 30.83
N ASN A 344 8.73 3.94 31.05
CA ASN A 344 7.97 3.15 30.07
C ASN A 344 7.42 3.94 28.85
N MET A 345 7.38 3.24 27.73
CA MET A 345 7.02 3.63 26.36
C MET A 345 5.54 4.03 26.14
N HIS A 346 4.92 4.81 27.04
CA HIS A 346 3.47 5.08 27.00
C HIS A 346 3.01 6.52 27.35
N LYS A 347 3.90 7.51 27.58
CA LYS A 347 3.41 8.89 27.79
C LYS A 347 4.30 10.11 27.54
N HIS A 348 5.61 9.97 27.33
CA HIS A 348 6.49 11.13 27.10
C HIS A 348 7.46 10.87 25.96
N THR A 349 7.11 11.34 24.76
CA THR A 349 8.09 11.60 23.70
C THR A 349 8.96 12.76 24.15
N THR A 350 10.27 12.57 24.17
CA THR A 350 11.26 13.60 24.52
C THR A 350 11.49 14.55 23.35
N GLU A 351 12.01 15.75 23.63
CA GLU A 351 12.34 16.72 22.58
C GLU A 351 13.39 16.17 21.60
N PHE A 352 14.29 15.32 22.09
CA PHE A 352 15.32 14.62 21.30
C PHE A 352 14.71 13.77 20.17
N GLU A 353 13.67 13.00 20.47
CA GLU A 353 13.01 12.14 19.49
C GLU A 353 12.33 12.96 18.39
N LEU A 354 11.82 14.15 18.73
CA LEU A 354 11.09 15.04 17.84
C LEU A 354 11.97 15.66 16.76
N ILE A 355 13.19 16.10 17.09
CA ILE A 355 14.16 16.66 16.14
C ILE A 355 14.51 15.65 15.04
N LEU A 356 14.83 14.42 15.45
CA LEU A 356 15.19 13.29 14.59
C LEU A 356 14.00 12.84 13.71
N ILE A 357 12.79 12.81 14.29
CA ILE A 357 11.52 12.58 13.60
C ILE A 357 11.27 13.66 12.53
N SER A 358 11.51 14.93 12.84
CA SER A 358 11.38 16.06 11.92
C SER A 358 12.38 15.97 10.76
N GLN A 359 13.65 15.64 11.03
CA GLN A 359 14.65 15.46 9.99
C GLN A 359 14.26 14.35 9.01
N LEU A 360 13.97 13.14 9.49
CA LEU A 360 13.63 12.03 8.60
C LEU A 360 12.32 12.27 7.84
N THR A 361 11.38 12.99 8.45
CA THR A 361 10.13 13.39 7.78
C THR A 361 10.40 14.40 6.66
N LEU A 362 11.26 15.40 6.86
CA LEU A 362 11.68 16.32 5.80
C LEU A 362 12.40 15.59 4.66
N TRP A 363 13.36 14.71 4.96
CA TRP A 363 14.04 13.88 3.94
C TRP A 363 13.05 13.02 3.14
N SER A 364 12.03 12.50 3.82
CA SER A 364 10.99 11.71 3.17
C SER A 364 10.09 12.56 2.28
N MET A 365 9.62 13.72 2.78
CA MET A 365 8.77 14.64 2.04
C MET A 365 9.52 15.33 0.88
N ALA A 366 10.82 15.58 0.98
CA ALA A 366 11.65 16.09 -0.11
C ALA A 366 12.13 14.99 -1.09
N LYS A 367 11.89 13.71 -0.76
CA LYS A 367 12.41 12.52 -1.46
C LYS A 367 13.95 12.53 -1.62
N SER A 368 14.65 12.97 -0.58
CA SER A 368 16.11 12.86 -0.48
C SER A 368 16.53 11.38 -0.39
N PRO A 369 17.74 10.99 -0.84
CA PRO A 369 18.34 9.72 -0.44
C PRO A 369 18.32 9.56 1.08
N ILE A 370 18.14 8.33 1.56
CA ILE A 370 18.18 8.01 3.00
C ILE A 370 19.45 7.18 3.23
N ILE A 371 20.55 7.89 3.47
CA ILE A 371 21.87 7.31 3.72
C ILE A 371 22.18 7.47 5.20
N TYR A 372 22.20 6.38 5.95
CA TYR A 372 22.56 6.37 7.38
C TYR A 372 24.08 6.57 7.54
N GLY A 373 24.52 7.50 8.39
CA GLY A 373 25.94 7.78 8.62
C GLY A 373 26.54 7.10 9.86
N GLY A 374 25.71 6.62 10.79
CA GLY A 374 26.17 6.04 12.07
C GLY A 374 26.78 4.64 11.97
N ASP A 375 27.48 4.23 13.04
CA ASP A 375 28.02 2.88 13.20
C ASP A 375 26.87 1.89 13.49
N LEU A 376 26.47 1.09 12.50
CA LEU A 376 25.38 0.11 12.61
C LEU A 376 25.66 -0.97 13.67
N ARG A 377 26.91 -1.17 14.07
CA ARG A 377 27.27 -2.06 15.20
C ARG A 377 26.76 -1.54 16.55
N LYS A 378 26.33 -0.28 16.60
CA LYS A 378 25.86 0.45 17.80
C LYS A 378 24.49 1.10 17.60
N ILE A 379 23.74 0.72 16.55
CA ILE A 379 22.38 1.21 16.34
C ILE A 379 21.44 0.69 17.45
N ASP A 380 20.66 1.58 18.03
CA ASP A 380 19.64 1.24 19.02
C ASP A 380 18.29 0.94 18.33
N ALA A 381 17.38 0.29 19.07
CA ALA A 381 16.08 -0.13 18.54
C ALA A 381 15.18 1.04 18.11
N TRP A 382 15.27 2.19 18.79
CA TRP A 382 14.46 3.36 18.46
C TRP A 382 14.94 4.02 17.16
N THR A 383 16.26 4.17 17.00
CA THR A 383 16.87 4.67 15.76
C THR A 383 16.54 3.73 14.59
N LEU A 384 16.59 2.42 14.82
CA LEU A 384 16.20 1.40 13.84
C LEU A 384 14.72 1.52 13.43
N ASP A 385 13.80 1.65 14.38
CA ASP A 385 12.36 1.82 14.11
C ASP A 385 12.07 3.13 13.36
N LEU A 386 12.77 4.23 13.70
CA LEU A 386 12.66 5.50 13.01
C LEU A 386 13.08 5.37 11.54
N ILE A 387 14.31 4.91 11.28
CA ILE A 387 14.86 4.84 9.91
C ILE A 387 14.21 3.73 9.06
N THR A 388 13.41 2.84 9.66
CA THR A 388 12.62 1.82 8.96
C THR A 388 11.11 2.09 8.93
N ASN A 389 10.65 3.25 9.41
CA ASN A 389 9.24 3.61 9.50
C ASN A 389 8.50 3.41 8.15
N PRO A 390 7.45 2.57 8.09
CA PRO A 390 6.82 2.17 6.83
C PRO A 390 6.10 3.34 6.13
N THR A 391 5.59 4.31 6.87
CA THR A 391 4.92 5.49 6.27
C THR A 391 5.94 6.41 5.62
N LEU A 392 7.04 6.73 6.31
CA LEU A 392 8.10 7.59 5.78
C LEU A 392 8.78 6.97 4.55
N LYS A 393 9.03 5.65 4.58
CA LYS A 393 9.50 4.89 3.41
C LYS A 393 8.53 4.95 2.21
N GLU A 394 7.23 4.86 2.45
CA GLU A 394 6.20 4.95 1.41
C GLU A 394 6.19 6.33 0.75
N ILE A 395 6.30 7.41 1.55
CA ILE A 395 6.44 8.78 1.06
C ILE A 395 7.72 8.91 0.23
N ASN A 396 8.87 8.65 0.85
CA ASN A 396 10.19 8.79 0.22
C ASN A 396 10.28 8.05 -1.11
N SER A 397 9.90 6.76 -1.13
CA SER A 397 9.95 5.95 -2.35
C SER A 397 8.87 6.32 -3.36
N PHE A 398 7.59 6.40 -2.96
CA PHE A 398 6.46 6.30 -3.90
C PHE A 398 5.49 7.49 -3.94
N SER A 399 5.69 8.53 -3.15
CA SER A 399 4.88 9.76 -3.28
C SER A 399 5.30 10.63 -4.47
N SER A 400 4.37 11.48 -4.93
CA SER A 400 4.53 12.51 -5.96
C SER A 400 3.84 13.82 -5.55
N ASN A 401 4.04 14.91 -6.29
CA ASN A 401 3.55 16.26 -5.93
C ASN A 401 4.04 16.70 -4.53
N ASN A 402 5.27 16.34 -4.20
CA ASN A 402 5.97 16.65 -2.97
C ASN A 402 6.38 18.12 -2.95
N GLN A 403 5.82 18.90 -2.04
CA GLN A 403 6.12 20.33 -1.93
C GLN A 403 5.69 20.90 -0.57
N GLU A 404 6.26 22.06 -0.24
CA GLU A 404 5.79 22.87 0.88
C GLU A 404 4.38 23.44 0.59
N ALA A 405 3.54 23.53 1.62
CA ALA A 405 2.18 24.06 1.54
C ALA A 405 1.91 25.11 2.64
N TYR A 406 1.02 26.06 2.34
CA TYR A 406 0.65 27.13 3.26
C TYR A 406 -0.52 26.73 4.16
N VAL A 407 -0.35 26.92 5.47
CA VAL A 407 -1.23 26.41 6.54
C VAL A 407 -1.48 27.52 7.57
N LYS A 408 -2.72 27.63 8.07
CA LYS A 408 -3.19 28.76 8.90
C LYS A 408 -3.36 28.35 10.36
N THR A 409 -2.45 28.76 11.23
CA THR A 409 -2.65 28.65 12.68
C THR A 409 -3.86 29.47 13.13
N GLU A 410 -4.63 28.96 14.10
CA GLU A 410 -5.64 29.74 14.82
C GLU A 410 -5.03 30.24 16.13
N GLY A 411 -5.10 31.55 16.40
CA GLY A 411 -4.58 32.17 17.63
C GLY A 411 -3.51 33.25 17.39
N HIS A 412 -2.74 33.15 16.29
CA HIS A 412 -1.84 34.22 15.85
C HIS A 412 -2.56 35.15 14.86
N ASN A 413 -2.27 36.45 14.91
CA ASN A 413 -2.86 37.42 13.99
C ASN A 413 -2.42 37.14 12.55
N VAL A 414 -3.36 37.21 11.61
CA VAL A 414 -3.19 36.85 10.18
C VAL A 414 -2.17 37.76 9.43
N ALA A 415 -1.57 38.73 10.12
CA ALA A 415 -0.52 39.60 9.60
C ALA A 415 0.91 39.06 9.83
N GLU A 416 1.11 38.07 10.70
CA GLU A 416 2.43 37.56 11.10
C GLU A 416 2.52 36.04 10.88
N TRP A 417 2.60 35.62 9.60
CA TRP A 417 3.19 34.34 9.26
C TRP A 417 4.70 34.56 9.06
N ASP A 418 5.53 34.22 10.05
CA ASP A 418 6.96 34.02 9.79
C ASP A 418 7.18 32.55 9.39
N PRO A 419 7.63 32.26 8.14
CA PRO A 419 8.01 30.91 7.74
C PRO A 419 9.11 30.30 8.61
N LYS A 420 9.85 31.09 9.40
CA LYS A 420 10.83 30.56 10.35
C LYS A 420 10.20 29.78 11.51
N GLU A 421 8.89 29.94 11.76
CA GLU A 421 8.24 29.38 12.95
C GLU A 421 7.49 28.06 12.69
N ILE A 422 6.70 27.97 11.61
CA ILE A 422 5.87 26.81 11.30
C ILE A 422 5.96 26.48 9.80
N ARG A 423 6.20 25.20 9.49
CA ARG A 423 6.26 24.70 8.10
C ARG A 423 5.27 23.56 7.90
N SER A 424 4.85 23.36 6.65
CA SER A 424 4.05 22.18 6.30
C SER A 424 4.37 21.69 4.90
N TRP A 425 4.32 20.37 4.70
CA TRP A 425 4.55 19.75 3.41
C TRP A 425 3.37 18.85 3.05
N VAL A 426 3.09 18.76 1.75
CA VAL A 426 2.10 17.83 1.19
C VAL A 426 2.75 16.89 0.20
N ALA A 427 2.21 15.68 0.11
CA ALA A 427 2.57 14.72 -0.94
C ALA A 427 1.38 13.82 -1.29
N THR A 428 1.31 13.39 -2.54
CA THR A 428 0.35 12.39 -3.03
C THR A 428 0.97 11.01 -2.97
N GLY A 429 0.44 10.12 -2.15
CA GLY A 429 0.81 8.71 -2.14
C GLY A 429 0.17 7.88 -3.26
N ARG A 430 0.64 6.64 -3.37
CA ARG A 430 -0.09 5.58 -4.08
C ARG A 430 -1.52 5.49 -3.53
N LYS A 431 -2.47 5.03 -4.35
CA LYS A 431 -3.92 4.96 -4.02
C LYS A 431 -4.61 6.32 -3.87
N GLY A 432 -3.94 7.43 -4.19
CA GLY A 432 -4.53 8.78 -4.02
C GLY A 432 -4.61 9.23 -2.57
N VAL A 433 -3.94 8.51 -1.66
CA VAL A 433 -3.66 8.95 -0.29
C VAL A 433 -2.99 10.32 -0.32
N ILE A 434 -3.38 11.22 0.57
CA ILE A 434 -2.66 12.48 0.77
C ILE A 434 -1.88 12.41 2.08
N TYR A 435 -0.59 12.69 2.02
CA TYR A 435 0.26 12.93 3.17
C TYR A 435 0.31 14.42 3.45
N VAL A 436 0.15 14.79 4.72
CA VAL A 436 0.36 16.16 5.19
C VAL A 436 1.29 16.08 6.39
N ALA A 437 2.47 16.69 6.29
CA ALA A 437 3.42 16.83 7.38
C ALA A 437 3.35 18.26 7.93
N PHE A 438 3.13 18.42 9.23
CA PHE A 438 3.27 19.69 9.92
C PHE A 438 4.56 19.67 10.73
N PHE A 439 5.33 20.75 10.69
CA PHE A 439 6.57 20.91 11.45
C PHE A 439 6.47 22.15 12.32
N ASN A 440 6.72 21.97 13.61
CA ASN A 440 6.85 23.06 14.55
C ASN A 440 8.33 23.40 14.71
N LEU A 441 8.74 24.61 14.34
CA LEU A 441 10.14 25.05 14.37
C LEU A 441 10.44 26.04 15.51
N ILE A 442 9.45 26.36 16.34
CA ILE A 442 9.62 27.18 17.55
C ILE A 442 9.72 26.33 18.81
N GLU A 443 10.34 26.93 19.83
CA GLU A 443 10.62 26.38 21.16
C GLU A 443 9.34 26.05 21.98
N GLU A 444 8.16 26.47 21.53
CA GLU A 444 6.88 26.26 22.22
C GLU A 444 5.99 25.22 21.50
N LYS A 445 5.15 24.52 22.27
CA LYS A 445 4.18 23.56 21.73
C LYS A 445 2.99 24.29 21.11
N THR A 446 2.70 24.05 19.83
CA THR A 446 1.72 24.82 19.05
C THR A 446 0.69 23.92 18.37
N THR A 447 -0.56 24.39 18.32
CA THR A 447 -1.62 23.75 17.51
C THR A 447 -1.56 24.27 16.07
N ILE A 448 -1.24 23.38 15.13
CA ILE A 448 -1.14 23.67 13.71
C ILE A 448 -2.45 23.25 13.02
N SER A 449 -3.08 24.19 12.30
CA SER A 449 -4.39 24.00 11.66
C SER A 449 -4.34 24.21 10.15
N ALA A 450 -4.85 23.26 9.37
CA ALA A 450 -4.85 23.28 7.91
C ALA A 450 -6.26 23.09 7.35
N ASN A 451 -6.72 24.07 6.55
CA ASN A 451 -7.97 23.94 5.83
C ASN A 451 -7.83 22.98 4.63
N ILE A 452 -8.77 22.04 4.47
CA ILE A 452 -8.78 21.04 3.41
C ILE A 452 -8.76 21.68 2.01
N ALA A 453 -9.39 22.85 1.82
CA ALA A 453 -9.37 23.55 0.54
C ALA A 453 -7.98 24.10 0.19
N ASN A 454 -7.16 24.47 1.17
CA ASN A 454 -5.77 24.91 0.95
C ASN A 454 -4.86 23.71 0.60
N ILE A 455 -5.09 22.54 1.22
CA ILE A 455 -4.39 21.30 0.86
C ILE A 455 -4.83 20.84 -0.54
N ALA A 456 -6.10 21.03 -0.90
CA ALA A 456 -6.62 20.68 -2.22
C ALA A 456 -6.10 21.60 -3.34
N SER A 457 -5.97 22.91 -3.09
CA SER A 457 -5.56 23.87 -4.13
C SER A 457 -4.13 23.66 -4.62
N VAL A 458 -3.25 23.11 -3.78
CA VAL A 458 -1.87 22.77 -4.13
C VAL A 458 -1.74 21.39 -4.81
N LEU A 459 -2.81 20.58 -4.86
CA LEU A 459 -2.78 19.23 -5.44
C LEU A 459 -3.53 19.19 -6.79
N PRO A 460 -2.81 19.23 -7.94
CA PRO A 460 -3.42 19.44 -9.25
C PRO A 460 -4.44 18.34 -9.62
N GLY A 461 -5.62 18.77 -10.05
CA GLY A 461 -6.66 17.91 -10.62
C GLY A 461 -7.49 17.10 -9.63
N LYS A 462 -7.34 17.28 -8.30
CA LYS A 462 -8.07 16.49 -7.28
C LYS A 462 -9.10 17.32 -6.50
N ARG A 463 -10.33 16.81 -6.45
CA ARG A 463 -11.34 17.26 -5.47
C ARG A 463 -11.14 16.45 -4.18
N ILE A 464 -10.54 17.06 -3.16
CA ILE A 464 -10.58 16.48 -1.80
C ILE A 464 -12.00 16.66 -1.26
N LEU A 465 -12.55 15.61 -0.65
CA LEU A 465 -13.87 15.67 -0.02
C LEU A 465 -13.81 16.56 1.23
N THR A 466 -14.85 17.37 1.47
CA THR A 466 -14.95 18.24 2.66
C THR A 466 -14.95 17.49 4.00
N HIS A 467 -15.24 16.18 3.93
CA HIS A 467 -15.22 15.24 5.04
C HIS A 467 -14.17 14.18 4.76
N CYS A 468 -13.15 14.10 5.61
CA CYS A 468 -12.07 13.12 5.50
C CYS A 468 -11.66 12.58 6.86
N ALA A 469 -11.09 11.37 6.84
CA ALA A 469 -10.41 10.77 7.99
C ALA A 469 -8.91 10.67 7.67
N GLY A 470 -8.10 11.19 8.58
CA GLY A 470 -6.65 11.01 8.60
C GLY A 470 -6.23 9.99 9.65
N THR A 471 -5.03 9.44 9.51
CA THR A 471 -4.34 8.73 10.60
C THR A 471 -3.00 9.43 10.85
N GLU A 472 -2.79 9.91 12.07
CA GLU A 472 -1.49 10.44 12.49
C GLU A 472 -0.47 9.30 12.53
N THR A 473 0.70 9.49 11.95
CA THR A 473 1.67 8.43 11.66
C THR A 473 2.37 7.88 12.90
N TRP A 474 2.69 8.74 13.87
CA TRP A 474 3.49 8.38 15.04
C TRP A 474 2.64 7.73 16.14
N THR A 475 1.52 8.37 16.48
CA THR A 475 0.56 7.92 17.50
C THR A 475 -0.50 6.96 16.98
N ARG A 476 -0.61 6.77 15.66
CA ARG A 476 -1.69 6.02 14.97
C ARG A 476 -3.10 6.54 15.26
N ARG A 477 -3.24 7.73 15.85
CA ARG A 477 -4.54 8.34 16.18
C ARG A 477 -5.32 8.66 14.91
N VAL A 478 -6.57 8.21 14.86
CA VAL A 478 -7.51 8.61 13.79
C VAL A 478 -7.98 10.04 14.05
N ILE A 479 -7.87 10.90 13.03
CA ILE A 479 -8.31 12.29 13.04
C ILE A 479 -9.50 12.38 12.08
N GLN A 480 -10.69 12.71 12.58
CA GLN A 480 -11.84 13.00 11.73
C GLN A 480 -12.00 14.51 11.58
N THR A 481 -12.23 14.99 10.36
CA THR A 481 -12.25 16.43 10.06
C THR A 481 -13.42 16.81 9.18
N ASN A 482 -14.07 17.92 9.54
CA ASN A 482 -15.00 18.66 8.69
C ASN A 482 -14.30 19.98 8.31
N ASN A 483 -13.86 20.08 7.05
CA ASN A 483 -13.11 21.20 6.45
C ASN A 483 -11.72 21.59 7.03
N THR A 484 -11.36 21.28 8.28
CA THR A 484 -10.05 21.66 8.87
C THR A 484 -9.41 20.49 9.63
N PHE A 485 -8.12 20.24 9.38
CA PHE A 485 -7.24 19.40 10.21
C PHE A 485 -6.57 20.27 11.27
N SER A 486 -6.60 19.87 12.53
CA SER A 486 -5.87 20.53 13.61
C SER A 486 -5.10 19.49 14.42
N LEU A 487 -3.81 19.74 14.64
CA LEU A 487 -2.92 18.87 15.40
C LEU A 487 -2.05 19.69 16.34
N GLU A 488 -1.98 19.24 17.59
CA GLU A 488 -1.06 19.78 18.59
C GLU A 488 0.32 19.16 18.38
N VAL A 489 1.31 19.98 18.05
CA VAL A 489 2.67 19.55 17.71
C VAL A 489 3.65 20.18 18.70
N SER A 490 4.38 19.34 19.43
CA SER A 490 5.43 19.76 20.36
C SER A 490 6.53 20.57 19.66
N SER A 491 7.29 21.35 20.42
CA SER A 491 8.52 22.03 19.94
C SER A 491 9.41 21.05 19.16
N HIS A 492 10.00 21.54 18.06
CA HIS A 492 10.87 20.79 17.14
C HIS A 492 10.24 19.52 16.51
N GLY A 493 8.96 19.26 16.78
CA GLY A 493 8.25 18.07 16.37
C GLY A 493 7.56 18.17 15.02
N CYS A 494 7.18 17.01 14.50
CA CYS A 494 6.31 16.93 13.35
C CYS A 494 5.17 15.91 13.56
N ALA A 495 4.09 16.09 12.81
CA ALA A 495 3.00 15.12 12.73
C ALA A 495 2.67 14.87 11.25
N VAL A 496 2.54 13.59 10.87
CA VAL A 496 2.25 13.19 9.48
C VAL A 496 0.86 12.57 9.41
N SER A 497 -0.10 13.29 8.86
CA SER A 497 -1.46 12.83 8.64
C SER A 497 -1.59 12.07 7.32
N LEU A 498 -2.06 10.83 7.40
CA LEU A 498 -2.38 9.94 6.29
C LEU A 498 -3.87 10.04 5.94
N GLN A 499 -4.24 10.87 4.96
CA GLN A 499 -5.61 10.93 4.45
C GLN A 499 -5.87 9.73 3.55
N ASN A 500 -6.43 8.66 4.13
CA ASN A 500 -6.64 7.40 3.42
C ASN A 500 -7.80 7.48 2.44
N ALA A 501 -7.53 7.16 1.17
CA ALA A 501 -8.51 6.42 0.39
C ALA A 501 -8.63 5.04 1.05
N ILE A 502 -9.69 4.85 1.86
CA ILE A 502 -9.97 3.57 2.51
C ILE A 502 -10.09 2.51 1.41
N VAL A 503 -9.43 1.37 1.61
CA VAL A 503 -9.45 0.21 0.71
C VAL A 503 -10.17 -0.96 1.41
N PRO A 504 -10.66 -1.96 0.66
CA PRO A 504 -11.17 -3.20 1.26
C PRO A 504 -10.15 -3.82 2.24
N PRO A 505 -10.61 -4.35 3.39
CA PRO A 505 -9.78 -5.22 4.23
C PRO A 505 -9.21 -6.38 3.40
N ARG A 506 -7.96 -6.75 3.66
CA ARG A 506 -7.32 -7.93 3.05
C ARG A 506 -6.53 -8.66 4.12
N GLY A 507 -6.64 -9.97 4.17
CA GLY A 507 -6.08 -10.77 5.24
C GLY A 507 -6.11 -12.26 4.94
N TRP A 508 -5.81 -13.04 5.97
CA TRP A 508 -5.95 -14.48 6.00
C TRP A 508 -6.97 -14.88 7.06
N ASN A 509 -7.67 -15.98 6.82
CA ASN A 509 -8.70 -16.54 7.66
C ASN A 509 -8.40 -18.04 7.84
N SER A 510 -8.56 -18.57 9.05
CA SER A 510 -8.17 -19.97 9.36
C SER A 510 -9.09 -21.04 8.77
N TYR A 511 -10.30 -20.70 8.32
CA TYR A 511 -11.36 -21.68 8.14
C TYR A 511 -11.04 -22.76 7.08
N ASP A 512 -10.74 -22.37 5.83
CA ASP A 512 -10.61 -23.33 4.72
C ASP A 512 -9.46 -24.34 4.90
N CYS A 513 -8.48 -24.01 5.75
CA CYS A 513 -7.31 -24.84 6.03
C CYS A 513 -7.41 -25.61 7.35
N PHE A 514 -8.02 -25.06 8.41
CA PHE A 514 -8.08 -25.69 9.75
C PHE A 514 -9.49 -26.02 10.24
N ASN A 515 -10.53 -25.73 9.46
CA ASN A 515 -11.92 -25.77 9.91
C ASN A 515 -12.05 -25.00 11.25
N TRP A 516 -12.89 -25.47 12.19
CA TRP A 516 -13.07 -24.86 13.50
C TRP A 516 -12.02 -25.24 14.56
N ILE A 517 -11.02 -26.08 14.23
CA ILE A 517 -10.19 -26.75 15.24
C ILE A 517 -8.83 -26.07 15.54
N VAL A 518 -8.43 -25.04 14.78
CA VAL A 518 -7.12 -24.38 14.85
C VAL A 518 -6.63 -24.09 16.28
N SER A 519 -5.33 -24.36 16.53
CA SER A 519 -4.64 -24.05 17.79
C SER A 519 -3.93 -22.69 17.78
N GLU A 520 -3.57 -22.18 18.97
CA GLU A 520 -2.77 -20.96 19.11
C GLU A 520 -1.44 -21.02 18.34
N GLU A 521 -0.78 -22.18 18.34
CA GLU A 521 0.51 -22.35 17.68
C GLU A 521 0.38 -22.28 16.15
N GLU A 522 -0.52 -23.06 15.55
CA GLU A 522 -0.75 -23.10 14.11
C GLU A 522 -1.21 -21.73 13.57
N TYR A 523 -2.08 -21.05 14.32
CA TYR A 523 -2.53 -19.70 14.00
C TYR A 523 -1.36 -18.69 13.99
N LEU A 524 -0.52 -18.69 15.03
CA LEU A 524 0.62 -17.77 15.14
C LEU A 524 1.71 -18.09 14.09
N GLN A 525 1.93 -19.36 13.77
CA GLN A 525 2.85 -19.77 12.70
C GLN A 525 2.39 -19.20 11.34
N ASN A 526 1.09 -19.33 11.02
CA ASN A 526 0.50 -18.76 9.81
C ASN A 526 0.57 -17.22 9.80
N ALA A 527 0.16 -16.55 10.87
CA ALA A 527 0.25 -15.09 10.99
C ALA A 527 1.68 -14.57 10.73
N ASN A 528 2.71 -15.24 11.26
CA ASN A 528 4.11 -14.91 10.99
C ASN A 528 4.52 -15.12 9.52
N ILE A 529 3.93 -16.08 8.80
CA ILE A 529 4.13 -16.24 7.34
C ILE A 529 3.44 -15.10 6.57
N ILE A 530 2.20 -14.73 6.93
CA ILE A 530 1.47 -13.60 6.32
C ILE A 530 2.26 -12.29 6.51
N SER A 531 2.77 -12.05 7.72
CA SER A 531 3.64 -10.91 8.04
C SER A 531 4.89 -10.86 7.13
N LYS A 532 5.59 -12.00 7.00
CA LYS A 532 6.84 -12.08 6.23
C LYS A 532 6.66 -12.04 4.71
N ARG A 533 5.50 -12.46 4.18
CA ARG A 533 5.30 -12.65 2.72
C ARG A 533 4.22 -11.80 2.08
N LEU A 534 3.15 -11.45 2.79
CA LEU A 534 1.96 -10.79 2.23
C LEU A 534 1.69 -9.39 2.80
N LEU A 535 2.28 -9.02 3.93
CA LEU A 535 2.15 -7.68 4.52
C LEU A 535 2.69 -6.57 3.60
N SER A 536 3.78 -6.83 2.89
CA SER A 536 4.34 -5.94 1.84
C SER A 536 3.39 -5.75 0.65
N HIS A 537 2.50 -6.71 0.39
CA HIS A 537 1.42 -6.64 -0.60
C HIS A 537 0.10 -6.09 0.01
N GLY A 538 0.12 -5.80 1.31
CA GLY A 538 -0.92 -5.15 2.09
C GLY A 538 -2.06 -6.07 2.52
N TYR A 539 -1.77 -7.35 2.74
CA TYR A 539 -2.57 -8.20 3.61
C TYR A 539 -2.25 -7.82 5.06
N GLN A 540 -3.26 -7.42 5.83
CA GLN A 540 -3.07 -6.76 7.13
C GLN A 540 -3.79 -7.47 8.27
N TYR A 541 -4.76 -8.34 8.00
CA TYR A 541 -5.55 -9.04 9.01
C TYR A 541 -5.22 -10.54 9.05
N ALA A 542 -5.24 -11.11 10.25
CA ALA A 542 -5.29 -12.56 10.47
C ALA A 542 -6.51 -12.84 11.36
N VAL A 543 -7.40 -13.73 10.91
CA VAL A 543 -8.72 -13.95 11.51
C VAL A 543 -8.86 -15.39 11.98
N VAL A 544 -9.27 -15.58 13.24
CA VAL A 544 -9.61 -16.89 13.83
C VAL A 544 -11.09 -17.19 13.57
N ASP A 545 -11.35 -18.27 12.84
CA ASP A 545 -12.67 -18.64 12.27
C ASP A 545 -12.79 -20.17 12.25
N TYR A 546 -13.79 -20.82 12.85
CA TYR A 546 -14.77 -20.34 13.85
C TYR A 546 -14.77 -21.24 15.12
N LEU A 547 -15.72 -21.05 16.04
CA LEU A 547 -15.85 -21.79 17.32
C LEU A 547 -14.59 -21.85 18.21
N TRP A 548 -13.72 -20.84 18.21
CA TRP A 548 -12.50 -20.77 19.06
C TRP A 548 -12.75 -20.91 20.58
N TYR A 549 -14.01 -20.84 21.01
CA TYR A 549 -14.52 -21.01 22.37
C TYR A 549 -15.09 -22.41 22.67
N ARG A 550 -15.25 -23.30 21.69
CA ARG A 550 -15.86 -24.64 21.91
C ARG A 550 -14.79 -25.67 22.27
N SER A 551 -15.08 -26.59 23.19
CA SER A 551 -14.17 -27.69 23.47
C SER A 551 -14.11 -28.68 22.29
N LEU A 552 -12.91 -29.17 21.96
CA LEU A 552 -12.68 -30.25 20.98
C LEU A 552 -13.33 -31.61 21.36
N LYS A 553 -13.97 -31.70 22.54
CA LYS A 553 -14.68 -32.90 23.02
C LYS A 553 -16.05 -33.10 22.37
N GLY A 554 -16.42 -32.29 21.38
CA GLY A 554 -17.67 -32.39 20.63
C GLY A 554 -17.56 -31.82 19.21
N ASP A 555 -18.70 -31.53 18.61
CA ASP A 555 -18.85 -31.17 17.18
C ASP A 555 -19.32 -29.70 16.96
N PRO A 556 -19.39 -29.20 15.71
CA PRO A 556 -19.79 -27.83 15.41
C PRO A 556 -21.23 -27.44 15.80
N ASN A 557 -22.07 -28.39 16.19
CA ASN A 557 -23.45 -28.18 16.63
C ASN A 557 -23.74 -28.84 18.01
N SER A 558 -22.69 -29.20 18.76
CA SER A 558 -22.77 -29.72 20.13
C SER A 558 -23.30 -28.69 21.13
N ILE A 559 -24.11 -29.16 22.10
CA ILE A 559 -24.67 -28.34 23.18
C ILE A 559 -23.83 -28.50 24.46
N GLY A 560 -23.55 -27.40 25.16
CA GLY A 560 -23.02 -27.46 26.53
C GLY A 560 -21.48 -27.49 26.65
N LEU A 561 -20.77 -27.51 25.53
CA LEU A 561 -19.30 -27.55 25.42
C LEU A 561 -18.66 -26.19 25.09
N ASP A 562 -19.44 -25.12 25.12
CA ASP A 562 -18.97 -23.75 24.92
C ASP A 562 -18.38 -23.17 26.20
N MET A 563 -17.19 -22.60 26.08
CA MET A 563 -16.50 -21.88 27.14
C MET A 563 -17.12 -20.49 27.27
N ILE A 564 -17.92 -20.32 28.32
CA ILE A 564 -18.54 -19.04 28.69
C ILE A 564 -18.11 -18.61 30.08
N ASP A 565 -17.96 -17.30 30.26
CA ASP A 565 -17.80 -16.71 31.58
C ASP A 565 -19.11 -16.67 32.38
N GLN A 566 -19.03 -16.17 33.62
CA GLN A 566 -20.18 -16.07 34.52
C GLN A 566 -21.32 -15.15 34.00
N TRP A 567 -21.06 -14.35 32.97
CA TRP A 567 -22.02 -13.43 32.35
C TRP A 567 -22.59 -13.98 31.03
N GLY A 568 -22.18 -15.19 30.64
CA GLY A 568 -22.62 -15.83 29.39
C GLY A 568 -21.83 -15.40 28.15
N ARG A 569 -20.68 -14.72 28.32
CA ARG A 569 -19.85 -14.24 27.21
C ARG A 569 -18.83 -15.30 26.82
N MET A 570 -18.60 -15.47 25.53
CA MET A 570 -17.66 -16.48 25.01
C MET A 570 -16.21 -16.14 25.38
N VAL A 571 -15.44 -17.14 25.81
CA VAL A 571 -14.01 -17.02 26.11
C VAL A 571 -13.20 -18.13 25.44
N PRO A 572 -11.90 -17.94 25.10
CA PRO A 572 -11.18 -18.92 24.30
C PRO A 572 -10.90 -20.21 25.07
N ASP A 573 -11.04 -21.36 24.40
CA ASP A 573 -10.77 -22.67 24.99
C ASP A 573 -9.32 -22.76 25.51
N PRO A 574 -9.08 -22.88 26.83
CA PRO A 574 -7.73 -22.88 27.41
C PRO A 574 -6.92 -24.17 27.14
N GLU A 575 -7.53 -25.18 26.50
CA GLU A 575 -6.81 -26.33 25.94
C GLU A 575 -6.20 -25.97 24.57
N ARG A 576 -6.93 -25.26 23.69
CA ARG A 576 -6.45 -24.81 22.37
C ARG A 576 -5.71 -23.48 22.34
N TRP A 577 -6.00 -22.62 23.31
CA TRP A 577 -5.44 -21.28 23.49
C TRP A 577 -4.77 -21.18 24.87
N PRO A 578 -3.62 -21.83 25.10
CA PRO A 578 -2.97 -21.85 26.41
C PRO A 578 -2.71 -20.46 26.99
N SER A 579 -2.54 -19.43 26.17
CA SER A 579 -2.39 -18.05 26.63
C SER A 579 -3.64 -17.48 27.29
N SER A 580 -4.85 -17.99 27.00
CA SER A 580 -6.11 -17.47 27.58
C SER A 580 -6.28 -17.79 29.07
N ARG A 581 -5.52 -18.77 29.58
CA ARG A 581 -5.59 -19.30 30.95
C ARG A 581 -5.51 -18.20 32.01
N GLY A 582 -6.40 -18.26 32.99
CA GLY A 582 -6.52 -17.22 34.02
C GLY A 582 -7.34 -16.01 33.59
N GLY A 583 -8.13 -16.12 32.51
CA GLY A 583 -9.06 -15.07 32.07
C GLY A 583 -8.43 -13.97 31.21
N ARG A 584 -7.23 -14.20 30.66
CA ARG A 584 -6.55 -13.23 29.77
C ARG A 584 -7.18 -13.12 28.38
N GLY A 585 -8.02 -14.08 27.99
CA GLY A 585 -8.66 -14.12 26.68
C GLY A 585 -7.64 -14.15 25.54
N PHE A 586 -7.87 -13.39 24.49
CA PHE A 586 -6.95 -13.29 23.35
C PHE A 586 -5.83 -12.26 23.50
N SER A 587 -5.74 -11.53 24.62
CA SER A 587 -4.80 -10.40 24.78
C SER A 587 -3.36 -10.74 24.37
N ASP A 588 -2.86 -11.91 24.80
CA ASP A 588 -1.50 -12.36 24.47
C ASP A 588 -1.34 -12.74 22.98
N VAL A 589 -2.38 -13.27 22.33
CA VAL A 589 -2.40 -13.59 20.89
C VAL A 589 -2.45 -12.32 20.05
N ALA A 590 -3.31 -11.37 20.41
CA ALA A 590 -3.41 -10.08 19.74
C ALA A 590 -2.07 -9.32 19.82
N ASN A 591 -1.46 -9.22 21.00
CA ASN A 591 -0.15 -8.60 21.19
C ASN A 591 0.94 -9.24 20.31
N LYS A 592 0.95 -10.57 20.18
CA LYS A 592 1.87 -11.27 19.27
C LYS A 592 1.59 -10.88 17.80
N VAL A 593 0.34 -10.91 17.35
CA VAL A 593 -0.05 -10.53 15.97
C VAL A 593 0.29 -9.06 15.67
N HIS A 594 0.04 -8.15 16.61
CA HIS A 594 0.40 -6.73 16.51
C HIS A 594 1.92 -6.53 16.41
N SER A 595 2.71 -7.29 17.17
CA SER A 595 4.18 -7.29 17.08
C SER A 595 4.72 -7.77 15.72
N MET A 596 3.92 -8.52 14.97
CA MET A 596 4.22 -8.94 13.58
C MET A 596 3.80 -7.89 12.55
N GLY A 597 3.28 -6.72 12.97
CA GLY A 597 2.76 -5.68 12.09
C GLY A 597 1.40 -6.01 11.46
N LEU A 598 0.71 -7.03 11.96
CA LEU A 598 -0.62 -7.45 11.52
C LEU A 598 -1.70 -7.00 12.52
N LYS A 599 -2.96 -7.19 12.14
CA LYS A 599 -4.16 -6.94 12.92
C LYS A 599 -4.86 -8.24 13.28
N PHE A 600 -5.39 -8.32 14.49
CA PHE A 600 -6.01 -9.53 15.02
C PHE A 600 -7.54 -9.53 14.81
N GLY A 601 -8.09 -10.62 14.29
CA GLY A 601 -9.52 -10.76 14.05
C GLY A 601 -10.12 -12.05 14.59
N ILE A 602 -11.42 -12.04 14.86
CA ILE A 602 -12.18 -13.20 15.30
C ILE A 602 -13.53 -13.30 14.58
N HIS A 603 -13.98 -14.53 14.32
CA HIS A 603 -15.35 -14.87 13.97
C HIS A 603 -16.24 -14.90 15.21
N LEU A 604 -17.49 -14.45 15.08
CA LEU A 604 -18.55 -14.49 16.07
C LEU A 604 -19.86 -14.95 15.44
N MET A 605 -20.63 -15.73 16.19
CA MET A 605 -22.04 -16.00 15.87
C MET A 605 -22.91 -14.88 16.43
N ALA A 606 -23.93 -14.43 15.69
CA ALA A 606 -24.91 -13.49 16.18
C ALA A 606 -25.78 -14.06 17.31
N GLY A 607 -26.31 -13.17 18.14
CA GLY A 607 -27.20 -13.49 19.24
C GLY A 607 -26.49 -13.98 20.51
N ILE A 608 -27.02 -15.05 21.09
CA ILE A 608 -26.58 -15.62 22.37
C ILE A 608 -26.45 -17.14 22.27
N SER A 609 -25.42 -17.70 22.92
CA SER A 609 -25.21 -19.15 22.91
C SER A 609 -26.30 -19.87 23.71
N THR A 610 -26.72 -21.03 23.19
CA THR A 610 -27.70 -21.91 23.86
C THR A 610 -27.25 -22.33 25.26
N GLN A 611 -25.94 -22.38 25.52
CA GLN A 611 -25.40 -22.68 26.84
C GLN A 611 -25.58 -21.53 27.84
N ALA A 612 -25.38 -20.27 27.43
CA ALA A 612 -25.66 -19.10 28.26
C ALA A 612 -27.16 -19.01 28.57
N PHE A 613 -28.01 -19.21 27.56
CA PHE A 613 -29.47 -19.29 27.70
C PHE A 613 -29.89 -20.40 28.67
N ASN A 614 -29.40 -21.62 28.49
CA ASN A 614 -29.78 -22.77 29.34
C ASN A 614 -29.32 -22.61 30.79
N LYS A 615 -28.10 -22.11 31.03
CA LYS A 615 -27.61 -21.77 32.38
C LYS A 615 -28.29 -20.52 32.97
N ASN A 616 -29.02 -19.76 32.16
CA ASN A 616 -29.65 -18.49 32.52
C ASN A 616 -28.68 -17.50 33.18
N THR A 617 -27.52 -17.27 32.55
CA THR A 617 -26.48 -16.40 33.12
C THR A 617 -26.98 -14.95 33.28
N PRO A 618 -26.57 -14.23 34.35
CA PRO A 618 -26.88 -12.81 34.49
C PRO A 618 -26.23 -11.99 33.37
N ILE A 619 -26.91 -10.94 32.91
CA ILE A 619 -26.33 -10.00 31.93
C ILE A 619 -25.42 -9.00 32.66
N LEU A 620 -24.22 -8.74 32.14
CA LEU A 620 -23.30 -7.75 32.71
C LEU A 620 -23.67 -6.32 32.32
N ASP A 621 -23.83 -5.43 33.31
CA ASP A 621 -23.65 -4.00 33.09
C ASP A 621 -22.16 -3.64 33.21
N THR A 622 -21.54 -3.23 32.11
CA THR A 622 -20.11 -2.89 32.07
C THR A 622 -19.76 -1.63 32.85
N LYS A 623 -20.74 -0.76 33.12
CA LYS A 623 -20.57 0.48 33.90
C LYS A 623 -20.47 0.21 35.40
N THR A 624 -21.42 -0.55 35.94
CA THR A 624 -21.45 -0.88 37.38
C THR A 624 -20.65 -2.14 37.74
N ARG A 625 -20.31 -2.98 36.76
CA ARG A 625 -19.71 -4.32 36.93
C ARG A 625 -20.59 -5.28 37.74
N GLN A 626 -21.90 -5.08 37.69
CA GLN A 626 -22.92 -5.87 38.38
C GLN A 626 -23.95 -6.43 37.36
N PRO A 627 -24.88 -7.31 37.77
CA PRO A 627 -26.00 -7.71 36.92
C PRO A 627 -26.80 -6.52 36.41
N TYR A 628 -27.19 -6.53 35.14
CA TYR A 628 -27.94 -5.46 34.50
C TYR A 628 -29.34 -5.34 35.11
N MET A 629 -29.63 -4.15 35.64
CA MET A 629 -30.91 -3.81 36.29
C MET A 629 -31.71 -2.84 35.41
N GLU A 630 -32.92 -3.24 35.04
CA GLU A 630 -33.88 -2.38 34.31
C GLU A 630 -35.30 -2.71 34.79
N SER A 631 -36.12 -1.67 34.98
CA SER A 631 -37.49 -1.78 35.54
C SER A 631 -37.56 -2.51 36.89
N GLY A 632 -36.56 -2.32 37.74
CA GLY A 632 -36.51 -2.85 39.11
C GLY A 632 -36.13 -4.33 39.24
N ARG A 633 -35.78 -5.01 38.13
CA ARG A 633 -35.35 -6.42 38.13
C ARG A 633 -33.98 -6.62 37.49
N ALA A 634 -33.30 -7.69 37.87
CA ALA A 634 -32.13 -8.19 37.15
C ALA A 634 -32.57 -8.92 35.87
N TRP A 635 -31.81 -8.77 34.80
CA TRP A 635 -32.00 -9.46 33.53
C TRP A 635 -30.94 -10.55 33.31
N ASN A 636 -31.36 -11.65 32.69
CA ASN A 636 -30.56 -12.86 32.47
C ASN A 636 -30.69 -13.33 31.01
N ALA A 637 -29.89 -14.31 30.61
CA ALA A 637 -29.86 -14.83 29.25
C ALA A 637 -31.24 -15.30 28.72
N LYS A 638 -32.11 -15.88 29.57
CA LYS A 638 -33.47 -16.29 29.16
C LYS A 638 -34.43 -15.12 28.93
N ASP A 639 -34.13 -13.94 29.46
CA ASP A 639 -34.94 -12.74 29.24
C ASP A 639 -34.71 -12.10 27.86
N ILE A 640 -33.57 -12.40 27.21
CA ILE A 640 -33.15 -11.77 25.97
C ILE A 640 -33.03 -12.73 24.77
N GLY A 641 -32.79 -14.03 24.99
CA GLY A 641 -32.71 -15.01 23.90
C GLY A 641 -34.07 -15.32 23.27
N ILE A 642 -34.08 -15.59 21.97
CA ILE A 642 -35.27 -15.89 21.16
C ILE A 642 -35.16 -17.30 20.57
N PRO A 643 -35.54 -18.37 21.30
CA PRO A 643 -35.35 -19.76 20.85
C PRO A 643 -36.05 -20.12 19.54
N SER A 644 -37.09 -19.37 19.14
CA SER A 644 -37.77 -19.55 17.85
C SER A 644 -37.01 -18.99 16.65
N LYS A 645 -35.91 -18.24 16.87
CA LYS A 645 -35.02 -17.69 15.84
C LYS A 645 -33.58 -18.16 16.10
N ALA A 646 -33.35 -19.47 15.94
CA ALA A 646 -32.00 -20.06 15.93
C ALA A 646 -31.29 -19.81 14.59
N CYS A 647 -29.95 -19.83 14.56
CA CYS A 647 -29.22 -19.80 13.29
C CYS A 647 -29.60 -21.03 12.44
N LYS A 648 -29.88 -20.82 11.15
CA LYS A 648 -30.46 -21.84 10.27
C LYS A 648 -29.61 -23.11 10.14
N TRP A 649 -28.29 -22.95 10.05
CA TRP A 649 -27.34 -24.06 9.93
C TRP A 649 -26.84 -24.58 11.29
N MET A 650 -26.71 -23.72 12.32
CA MET A 650 -26.29 -24.12 13.68
C MET A 650 -27.43 -24.01 14.72
N LYS A 651 -28.50 -24.78 14.49
CA LYS A 651 -29.74 -24.70 15.29
C LYS A 651 -29.58 -24.95 16.79
N ASN A 652 -28.55 -25.68 17.20
CA ASN A 652 -28.33 -26.02 18.61
C ASN A 652 -27.34 -25.08 19.31
N GLY A 653 -26.47 -24.40 18.57
CA GLY A 653 -25.39 -23.60 19.14
C GLY A 653 -25.82 -22.20 19.59
N PHE A 654 -26.51 -21.46 18.71
CA PHE A 654 -26.85 -20.05 18.91
C PHE A 654 -28.30 -19.71 18.54
N MET A 655 -28.86 -18.76 19.27
CA MET A 655 -30.16 -18.15 18.98
C MET A 655 -30.07 -16.63 18.97
N ALA A 656 -30.88 -15.97 18.15
CA ALA A 656 -30.97 -14.52 18.12
C ALA A 656 -31.33 -13.97 19.51
N LEU A 657 -30.91 -12.72 19.78
CA LEU A 657 -31.29 -12.01 21.00
C LEU A 657 -32.13 -10.77 20.68
N ASN A 658 -32.90 -10.31 21.66
CA ASN A 658 -33.74 -9.13 21.53
C ASN A 658 -32.93 -7.83 21.70
N ALA A 659 -32.24 -7.42 20.63
CA ALA A 659 -31.42 -6.22 20.57
C ALA A 659 -32.20 -4.89 20.73
N ARG A 660 -33.54 -4.93 20.77
CA ARG A 660 -34.39 -3.77 21.07
C ARG A 660 -34.51 -3.48 22.57
N THR A 661 -34.17 -4.43 23.44
CA THR A 661 -34.21 -4.26 24.90
C THR A 661 -32.92 -3.64 25.43
N GLY A 662 -32.99 -2.90 26.54
CA GLY A 662 -31.80 -2.36 27.22
C GLY A 662 -30.86 -3.47 27.67
N ALA A 663 -31.41 -4.60 28.14
CA ALA A 663 -30.66 -5.80 28.50
C ALA A 663 -29.95 -6.47 27.32
N GLY A 664 -30.61 -6.62 26.16
CA GLY A 664 -29.98 -7.15 24.95
C GLY A 664 -28.82 -6.28 24.47
N GLN A 665 -28.99 -4.96 24.48
CA GLN A 665 -27.93 -4.00 24.16
C GLN A 665 -26.80 -3.99 25.20
N ALA A 666 -27.11 -4.23 26.48
CA ALA A 666 -26.10 -4.39 27.53
C ALA A 666 -25.27 -5.67 27.33
N PHE A 667 -25.90 -6.78 26.98
CA PHE A 667 -25.21 -8.03 26.67
C PHE A 667 -24.25 -7.86 25.47
N LEU A 668 -24.75 -7.35 24.33
CA LEU A 668 -23.92 -7.04 23.16
C LEU A 668 -22.75 -6.11 23.55
N ARG A 669 -23.02 -5.01 24.27
CA ARG A 669 -21.97 -4.09 24.73
C ARG A 669 -20.91 -4.81 25.57
N SER A 670 -21.33 -5.68 26.48
CA SER A 670 -20.44 -6.44 27.35
C SER A 670 -19.54 -7.45 26.64
N ILE A 671 -19.96 -7.91 25.46
CA ILE A 671 -19.20 -8.78 24.55
C ILE A 671 -18.18 -7.96 23.76
N TYR A 672 -18.61 -6.91 23.06
CA TYR A 672 -17.71 -6.13 22.21
C TYR A 672 -16.69 -5.29 23.00
N GLU A 673 -17.04 -4.80 24.20
CA GLU A 673 -16.07 -4.16 25.10
C GLU A 673 -15.03 -5.18 25.64
N LEU A 674 -15.41 -6.45 25.86
CA LEU A 674 -14.48 -7.51 26.25
C LEU A 674 -13.48 -7.80 25.12
N TYR A 675 -13.97 -8.00 23.90
CA TYR A 675 -13.10 -8.31 22.75
C TYR A 675 -12.20 -7.14 22.36
N ALA A 676 -12.70 -5.90 22.47
CA ALA A 676 -11.87 -4.70 22.33
C ALA A 676 -10.75 -4.62 23.39
N SER A 677 -11.03 -5.07 24.62
CA SER A 677 -10.01 -5.12 25.69
C SER A 677 -8.95 -6.21 25.49
N TRP A 678 -9.21 -7.19 24.63
CA TRP A 678 -8.21 -8.17 24.18
C TRP A 678 -7.41 -7.70 22.95
N GLY A 679 -7.67 -6.51 22.39
CA GLY A 679 -6.97 -6.02 21.21
C GLY A 679 -7.48 -6.55 19.87
N VAL A 680 -8.75 -6.97 19.79
CA VAL A 680 -9.38 -7.34 18.50
C VAL A 680 -9.55 -6.11 17.60
N ASP A 681 -9.10 -6.21 16.34
CA ASP A 681 -9.22 -5.20 15.28
C ASP A 681 -10.31 -5.52 14.24
N PHE A 682 -10.78 -6.77 14.17
CA PHE A 682 -11.70 -7.24 13.13
C PHE A 682 -12.68 -8.28 13.69
N VAL A 683 -13.95 -8.14 13.34
CA VAL A 683 -15.02 -9.10 13.66
C VAL A 683 -15.72 -9.51 12.37
N LYS A 684 -15.81 -10.82 12.13
CA LYS A 684 -16.79 -11.43 11.20
C LYS A 684 -17.98 -11.87 12.03
N LEU A 685 -19.14 -11.25 11.83
CA LEU A 685 -20.39 -11.54 12.54
C LEU A 685 -21.31 -12.36 11.65
N ASP A 686 -21.60 -13.58 12.08
CA ASP A 686 -22.22 -14.63 11.29
C ASP A 686 -23.66 -14.95 11.71
N CYS A 687 -24.42 -15.58 10.81
CA CYS A 687 -25.88 -15.78 10.95
C CYS A 687 -26.67 -14.47 11.17
N VAL A 688 -26.27 -13.37 10.51
CA VAL A 688 -26.89 -12.04 10.74
C VAL A 688 -27.31 -11.32 9.45
N PHE A 689 -26.91 -11.83 8.29
CA PHE A 689 -27.12 -11.21 6.98
C PHE A 689 -27.63 -12.23 5.95
N GLY A 690 -27.96 -11.75 4.74
CA GLY A 690 -28.65 -12.55 3.73
C GLY A 690 -30.00 -13.04 4.24
N ASP A 691 -30.24 -14.34 4.10
CA ASP A 691 -31.45 -15.03 4.56
C ASP A 691 -31.64 -15.03 6.11
N ASP A 692 -30.61 -14.67 6.90
CA ASP A 692 -30.69 -14.53 8.36
C ASP A 692 -30.74 -13.06 8.85
N LEU A 693 -31.05 -12.10 7.97
CA LEU A 693 -31.01 -10.64 8.24
C LEU A 693 -31.59 -10.23 9.60
N ASP A 694 -30.72 -9.71 10.49
CA ASP A 694 -31.10 -9.07 11.75
C ASP A 694 -30.59 -7.62 11.83
N LEU A 695 -31.41 -6.70 11.33
CA LEU A 695 -31.06 -5.28 11.30
C LEU A 695 -30.96 -4.65 12.70
N ASP A 696 -31.68 -5.17 13.70
CA ASP A 696 -31.65 -4.66 15.07
C ASP A 696 -30.31 -4.99 15.74
N GLU A 697 -29.81 -6.21 15.56
CA GLU A 697 -28.48 -6.61 16.04
C GLU A 697 -27.37 -5.89 15.28
N ILE A 698 -27.39 -5.88 13.93
CA ILE A 698 -26.40 -5.13 13.11
C ILE A 698 -26.31 -3.67 13.54
N THR A 699 -27.45 -3.00 13.71
CA THR A 699 -27.51 -1.59 14.15
C THR A 699 -26.95 -1.41 15.55
N SER A 700 -27.22 -2.35 16.47
CA SER A 700 -26.76 -2.29 17.85
C SER A 700 -25.24 -2.50 17.95
N VAL A 701 -24.71 -3.51 17.27
CA VAL A 701 -23.27 -3.78 17.17
C VAL A 701 -22.54 -2.61 16.52
N SER A 702 -23.03 -2.11 15.39
CA SER A 702 -22.48 -0.93 14.71
C SER A 702 -22.36 0.28 15.63
N LYS A 703 -23.41 0.60 16.40
CA LYS A 703 -23.39 1.69 17.40
C LYS A 703 -22.39 1.45 18.52
N ILE A 704 -22.26 0.22 19.01
CA ILE A 704 -21.27 -0.13 20.06
C ILE A 704 -19.86 0.06 19.52
N LEU A 705 -19.53 -0.53 18.36
CA LEU A 705 -18.21 -0.41 17.75
C LEU A 705 -17.86 1.04 17.39
N ASN A 706 -18.85 1.85 16.99
CA ASN A 706 -18.65 3.27 16.76
C ASN A 706 -18.38 4.08 18.06
N GLY A 707 -18.66 3.53 19.24
CA GLY A 707 -18.34 4.12 20.54
C GLY A 707 -16.98 3.71 21.11
N LEU A 708 -16.31 2.68 20.56
CA LEU A 708 -15.04 2.17 21.09
C LEU A 708 -13.84 3.03 20.68
N ASN A 709 -12.87 3.23 21.57
CA ASN A 709 -11.63 3.95 21.26
C ASN A 709 -10.81 3.26 20.15
N ASN A 710 -10.72 1.93 20.21
CA ASN A 710 -10.03 1.13 19.19
C ASN A 710 -11.00 0.86 18.01
N PRO A 711 -10.61 1.13 16.76
CA PRO A 711 -11.47 0.90 15.61
C PRO A 711 -11.47 -0.58 15.19
N ILE A 712 -12.60 -1.25 15.43
CA ILE A 712 -12.85 -2.63 14.99
C ILE A 712 -13.59 -2.61 13.65
N VAL A 713 -13.09 -3.37 12.68
CA VAL A 713 -13.74 -3.62 11.38
C VAL A 713 -14.89 -4.60 11.57
N LEU A 714 -16.08 -4.27 11.08
CA LEU A 714 -17.25 -5.16 11.11
C LEU A 714 -17.53 -5.74 9.72
N SER A 715 -17.41 -7.06 9.59
CA SER A 715 -17.87 -7.87 8.46
C SER A 715 -19.14 -8.63 8.81
N LEU A 716 -20.08 -8.73 7.87
CA LEU A 716 -21.31 -9.54 8.03
C LEU A 716 -21.27 -10.81 7.17
N SER A 717 -21.76 -11.92 7.72
CA SER A 717 -22.00 -13.18 7.00
C SER A 717 -23.28 -13.90 7.53
N PRO A 718 -23.80 -14.92 6.83
CA PRO A 718 -23.48 -15.29 5.44
C PRO A 718 -24.07 -14.29 4.43
N GLY A 719 -23.78 -14.50 3.14
CA GLY A 719 -24.37 -13.73 2.02
C GLY A 719 -25.45 -14.47 1.25
N LEU A 720 -25.93 -15.62 1.75
CA LEU A 720 -26.98 -16.44 1.13
C LEU A 720 -28.21 -15.59 0.79
N TYR A 721 -28.60 -15.57 -0.49
CA TYR A 721 -29.67 -14.73 -1.06
C TYR A 721 -29.56 -13.21 -0.79
N ALA A 722 -28.36 -12.68 -0.52
CA ALA A 722 -28.15 -11.25 -0.35
C ALA A 722 -28.50 -10.46 -1.61
N THR A 723 -29.41 -9.49 -1.47
CA THR A 723 -29.83 -8.60 -2.58
C THR A 723 -29.15 -7.24 -2.48
N PRO A 724 -29.04 -6.48 -3.59
CA PRO A 724 -28.58 -5.10 -3.54
C PRO A 724 -29.41 -4.19 -2.60
N GLN A 725 -30.70 -4.49 -2.41
CA GLN A 725 -31.54 -3.75 -1.46
C GLN A 725 -31.18 -4.06 0.01
N MET A 726 -30.85 -5.31 0.34
CA MET A 726 -30.31 -5.69 1.66
C MET A 726 -28.94 -5.03 1.89
N ALA A 727 -28.04 -5.12 0.92
CA ALA A 727 -26.72 -4.48 0.96
C ALA A 727 -26.82 -2.95 1.16
N LYS A 728 -27.73 -2.28 0.45
CA LYS A 728 -28.01 -0.84 0.62
C LYS A 728 -28.52 -0.49 2.03
N THR A 729 -29.24 -1.41 2.68
CA THR A 729 -29.76 -1.21 4.05
C THR A 729 -28.65 -1.29 5.10
N VAL A 730 -27.68 -2.21 4.96
CA VAL A 730 -26.64 -2.47 5.97
C VAL A 730 -25.32 -1.73 5.74
N SER A 731 -25.01 -1.35 4.50
CA SER A 731 -23.70 -0.80 4.11
C SER A 731 -23.28 0.46 4.89
N SER A 732 -24.22 1.32 5.29
CA SER A 732 -23.94 2.49 6.14
C SER A 732 -23.51 2.13 7.58
N LEU A 733 -23.83 0.91 8.03
CA LEU A 733 -23.62 0.41 9.39
C LEU A 733 -22.35 -0.46 9.54
N VAL A 734 -21.72 -0.88 8.44
CA VAL A 734 -20.66 -1.90 8.47
C VAL A 734 -19.47 -1.56 7.55
N ASN A 735 -18.38 -2.32 7.65
CA ASN A 735 -17.19 -2.17 6.80
C ASN A 735 -17.16 -3.16 5.63
N THR A 736 -17.68 -4.37 5.85
CA THR A 736 -17.82 -5.41 4.81
C THR A 736 -19.12 -6.17 5.02
N TYR A 737 -19.70 -6.70 3.95
CA TYR A 737 -20.90 -7.52 3.98
C TYR A 737 -20.81 -8.60 2.89
N ARG A 738 -20.87 -9.89 3.27
CA ARG A 738 -20.80 -10.99 2.31
C ARG A 738 -22.04 -10.96 1.42
N VAL A 739 -21.85 -11.07 0.11
CA VAL A 739 -22.96 -11.07 -0.88
C VAL A 739 -23.17 -12.43 -1.55
N THR A 740 -22.29 -13.39 -1.28
CA THR A 740 -22.27 -14.75 -1.84
C THR A 740 -22.47 -15.82 -0.76
N GLU A 741 -22.63 -17.07 -1.21
CA GLU A 741 -22.54 -18.27 -0.39
C GLU A 741 -21.06 -18.58 -0.05
N ASP A 742 -20.77 -19.73 0.59
CA ASP A 742 -19.39 -20.15 0.87
C ASP A 742 -18.72 -20.70 -0.41
N ASP A 743 -17.48 -20.30 -0.69
CA ASP A 743 -16.68 -20.82 -1.81
C ASP A 743 -15.69 -21.89 -1.32
N TRP A 744 -15.97 -23.15 -1.68
CA TRP A 744 -15.24 -24.32 -1.18
C TRP A 744 -14.16 -24.88 -2.12
N ASP A 745 -13.87 -24.19 -3.23
CA ASP A 745 -12.91 -24.55 -4.29
C ASP A 745 -13.44 -25.32 -5.51
N MET A 746 -14.73 -25.22 -5.81
CA MET A 746 -15.30 -25.79 -7.03
C MET A 746 -15.81 -24.71 -7.99
N TRP A 747 -15.56 -24.89 -9.29
CA TRP A 747 -16.02 -23.95 -10.31
C TRP A 747 -17.53 -23.62 -10.29
N PRO A 748 -18.46 -24.57 -10.02
CA PRO A 748 -19.89 -24.26 -9.87
C PRO A 748 -20.21 -23.27 -8.75
N ASP A 749 -19.39 -23.20 -7.70
CA ASP A 749 -19.58 -22.29 -6.55
C ASP A 749 -19.20 -20.85 -6.95
N LEU A 750 -18.13 -20.70 -7.73
CA LEU A 750 -17.62 -19.42 -8.22
C LEU A 750 -18.45 -18.80 -9.36
N VAL A 751 -19.12 -19.59 -10.21
CA VAL A 751 -19.90 -19.08 -11.36
C VAL A 751 -21.03 -18.10 -10.94
N PRO A 752 -21.84 -18.36 -9.89
CA PRO A 752 -22.80 -17.40 -9.35
C PRO A 752 -22.21 -16.04 -8.93
N HIS A 753 -20.97 -16.00 -8.44
CA HIS A 753 -20.34 -14.78 -7.90
C HIS A 753 -20.30 -13.66 -8.95
N PHE A 754 -20.08 -14.01 -10.23
CA PHE A 754 -20.09 -13.06 -11.35
C PHE A 754 -21.40 -12.29 -11.52
N ASN A 755 -22.55 -12.96 -11.29
CA ASN A 755 -23.85 -12.33 -11.43
C ASN A 755 -24.16 -11.43 -10.21
N VAL A 756 -23.85 -11.92 -9.01
CA VAL A 756 -24.01 -11.15 -7.76
C VAL A 756 -23.15 -9.88 -7.77
N ALA A 757 -21.87 -10.02 -8.10
CA ALA A 757 -20.93 -8.90 -8.19
C ALA A 757 -21.41 -7.84 -9.20
N ARG A 758 -21.91 -8.28 -10.38
CA ARG A 758 -22.49 -7.38 -11.40
C ARG A 758 -23.65 -6.58 -10.83
N ASP A 759 -24.57 -7.22 -10.13
CA ASP A 759 -25.79 -6.56 -9.63
C ASP A 759 -25.48 -5.58 -8.49
N ILE A 760 -24.50 -5.90 -7.64
CA ILE A 760 -23.96 -5.01 -6.61
C ILE A 760 -23.19 -3.83 -7.23
N ALA A 761 -22.42 -4.05 -8.29
CA ALA A 761 -21.69 -3.01 -9.01
C ALA A 761 -22.63 -2.04 -9.73
N ALA A 762 -23.60 -2.55 -10.49
CA ALA A 762 -24.64 -1.77 -11.15
C ALA A 762 -25.47 -0.93 -10.14
N SER A 763 -25.59 -1.40 -8.90
CA SER A 763 -26.26 -0.68 -7.81
C SER A 763 -25.40 0.41 -7.14
N ASN A 764 -24.16 0.63 -7.59
CA ASN A 764 -23.19 1.58 -7.03
C ASN A 764 -22.87 1.36 -5.53
N LEU A 765 -22.84 0.10 -5.09
CA LEU A 765 -22.67 -0.25 -3.66
C LEU A 765 -21.22 -0.55 -3.24
N ILE A 766 -20.25 -0.39 -4.14
CA ILE A 766 -18.83 -0.66 -3.86
C ILE A 766 -18.16 0.60 -3.29
N GLY A 767 -17.58 0.50 -2.09
CA GLY A 767 -16.85 1.63 -1.49
C GLY A 767 -17.75 2.79 -1.09
N ILE A 768 -19.02 2.53 -0.76
CA ILE A 768 -19.91 3.57 -0.22
C ILE A 768 -19.56 3.90 1.23
N ASN A 769 -20.14 4.96 1.78
CA ASN A 769 -19.89 5.35 3.17
C ASN A 769 -20.45 4.29 4.14
N GLY A 770 -19.64 3.85 5.08
CA GLY A 770 -19.96 2.81 6.07
C GLY A 770 -19.35 3.09 7.44
N LEU A 771 -19.31 2.09 8.31
CA LEU A 771 -18.85 2.23 9.70
C LEU A 771 -17.46 2.87 9.78
N ARG A 772 -17.39 4.09 10.33
CA ARG A 772 -16.13 4.87 10.48
C ARG A 772 -15.33 5.05 9.19
N GLY A 773 -15.95 4.91 8.01
CA GLY A 773 -15.20 4.88 6.76
C GLY A 773 -15.99 4.45 5.53
N LYS A 774 -15.51 3.39 4.87
CA LYS A 774 -16.10 2.81 3.66
C LYS A 774 -16.60 1.38 3.92
N SER A 775 -17.63 1.01 3.15
CA SER A 775 -18.25 -0.31 3.13
C SER A 775 -17.99 -1.00 1.79
N TRP A 776 -17.74 -2.31 1.82
CA TRP A 776 -17.40 -3.10 0.63
C TRP A 776 -18.20 -4.41 0.59
N PRO A 777 -18.69 -4.83 -0.59
CA PRO A 777 -19.18 -6.19 -0.75
C PRO A 777 -18.02 -7.17 -0.62
N ASP A 778 -18.30 -8.29 0.03
CA ASP A 778 -17.39 -9.41 0.25
C ASP A 778 -17.89 -10.60 -0.58
N LEU A 779 -17.03 -11.11 -1.47
CA LEU A 779 -17.30 -12.24 -2.39
C LEU A 779 -16.78 -13.57 -1.82
N ASP A 780 -16.58 -13.60 -0.51
CA ASP A 780 -15.96 -14.66 0.27
C ASP A 780 -14.44 -14.81 0.08
N MET A 781 -13.89 -15.80 0.77
CA MET A 781 -12.48 -16.11 0.89
C MET A 781 -11.91 -16.69 -0.42
N LEU A 782 -10.58 -16.82 -0.46
CA LEU A 782 -9.86 -17.42 -1.59
C LEU A 782 -9.40 -18.82 -1.18
N PRO A 783 -10.08 -19.90 -1.60
CA PRO A 783 -9.76 -21.26 -1.18
C PRO A 783 -8.56 -21.78 -1.99
N PHE A 784 -7.39 -21.21 -1.71
CA PHE A 784 -6.13 -21.44 -2.43
C PHE A 784 -5.11 -22.17 -1.55
N GLY A 785 -4.29 -23.01 -2.19
CA GLY A 785 -3.21 -23.71 -1.50
C GLY A 785 -3.69 -25.01 -0.86
N TRP A 786 -3.37 -25.22 0.42
CA TRP A 786 -3.60 -26.45 1.17
C TRP A 786 -4.81 -26.29 2.10
N LEU A 787 -5.85 -27.08 1.84
CA LEU A 787 -7.20 -26.95 2.40
C LEU A 787 -7.64 -28.24 3.11
N THR A 788 -8.68 -28.13 3.91
CA THR A 788 -9.41 -29.26 4.53
C THR A 788 -10.74 -29.46 3.82
N GLU A 789 -11.28 -30.69 3.80
CA GLU A 789 -12.62 -30.93 3.25
C GLU A 789 -13.72 -30.34 4.14
N GLU A 790 -14.76 -29.78 3.49
CA GLU A 790 -15.93 -29.21 4.16
C GLU A 790 -16.52 -30.18 5.19
N GLY A 791 -16.77 -29.66 6.40
CA GLY A 791 -17.43 -30.43 7.47
C GLY A 791 -16.56 -31.52 8.13
N VAL A 792 -15.31 -31.73 7.73
CA VAL A 792 -14.43 -32.76 8.33
C VAL A 792 -13.43 -32.15 9.31
N HIS A 793 -13.15 -32.87 10.40
CA HIS A 793 -12.38 -32.37 11.55
C HIS A 793 -10.85 -32.41 11.37
N GLU A 794 -10.28 -33.51 10.86
CA GLU A 794 -8.83 -33.78 10.87
C GLU A 794 -8.29 -34.10 9.45
N GLY A 795 -8.92 -33.52 8.43
CA GLY A 795 -8.67 -33.85 7.02
C GLY A 795 -9.63 -34.90 6.45
N PRO A 796 -9.38 -35.44 5.24
CA PRO A 796 -8.12 -35.36 4.51
C PRO A 796 -7.80 -33.92 4.07
N HIS A 797 -6.56 -33.51 4.29
CA HIS A 797 -6.06 -32.27 3.73
C HIS A 797 -5.61 -32.49 2.28
N ARG A 798 -5.82 -31.49 1.43
CA ARG A 798 -5.60 -31.57 -0.02
C ARG A 798 -5.21 -30.20 -0.57
N PHE A 799 -4.60 -30.18 -1.76
CA PHE A 799 -4.52 -28.94 -2.51
C PHE A 799 -5.90 -28.54 -3.06
N THR A 800 -6.05 -27.26 -3.37
CA THR A 800 -7.23 -26.71 -4.05
C THR A 800 -7.58 -27.49 -5.32
N LYS A 801 -8.88 -27.75 -5.56
CA LYS A 801 -9.42 -28.38 -6.78
C LYS A 801 -9.46 -27.41 -7.96
N LEU A 802 -9.46 -26.10 -7.69
CA LEU A 802 -9.41 -25.07 -8.74
C LEU A 802 -8.12 -25.21 -9.56
N THR A 803 -8.27 -25.28 -10.88
CA THR A 803 -7.16 -25.19 -11.83
C THR A 803 -6.46 -23.82 -11.74
N GLN A 804 -5.25 -23.72 -12.32
CA GLN A 804 -4.51 -22.46 -12.30
C GLN A 804 -5.25 -21.31 -13.01
N ASP A 805 -6.04 -21.62 -14.04
CA ASP A 805 -6.81 -20.60 -14.76
C ASP A 805 -8.06 -20.18 -13.97
N GLU A 806 -8.71 -21.10 -13.25
CA GLU A 806 -9.82 -20.78 -12.33
C GLU A 806 -9.34 -19.90 -11.15
N GLN A 807 -8.18 -20.23 -10.55
CA GLN A 807 -7.54 -19.39 -9.52
C GLN A 807 -7.17 -17.99 -10.06
N ARG A 808 -6.67 -17.92 -11.31
CA ARG A 808 -6.40 -16.65 -12.00
C ARG A 808 -7.67 -15.88 -12.39
N THR A 809 -8.81 -16.54 -12.50
CA THR A 809 -10.10 -15.91 -12.78
C THR A 809 -10.69 -15.28 -11.52
N GLN A 810 -10.57 -15.94 -10.37
CA GLN A 810 -11.08 -15.42 -9.11
C GLN A 810 -10.38 -14.12 -8.65
N PHE A 811 -9.06 -14.00 -8.89
CA PHE A 811 -8.26 -12.88 -8.37
C PHE A 811 -8.56 -11.49 -9.03
N PRO A 812 -8.69 -11.36 -10.37
CA PRO A 812 -9.17 -10.15 -11.03
C PRO A 812 -10.65 -9.89 -10.77
N HIS A 813 -11.48 -10.95 -10.68
CA HIS A 813 -12.91 -10.83 -10.42
C HIS A 813 -13.20 -10.11 -9.09
N ILE A 814 -12.43 -10.42 -8.04
CA ILE A 814 -12.54 -9.79 -6.72
C ILE A 814 -11.93 -8.36 -6.69
N THR A 815 -11.16 -7.95 -7.70
CA THR A 815 -10.40 -6.68 -7.69
C THR A 815 -10.83 -5.64 -8.73
N LEU A 816 -11.73 -5.97 -9.65
CA LEU A 816 -12.21 -5.09 -10.74
C LEU A 816 -13.74 -5.09 -10.81
N LEU A 817 -14.39 -3.93 -10.62
CA LEU A 817 -15.87 -3.86 -10.56
C LEU A 817 -16.51 -2.66 -11.31
N ASN A 818 -16.71 -2.79 -12.63
CA ASN A 818 -17.82 -2.28 -13.48
C ASN A 818 -17.90 -3.11 -14.80
N ASP A 819 -19.03 -3.09 -15.53
CA ASP A 819 -19.25 -3.88 -16.78
C ASP A 819 -19.21 -3.01 -18.06
N VAL A 820 -19.06 -3.63 -19.24
CA VAL A 820 -19.00 -2.99 -20.57
C VAL A 820 -19.96 -3.68 -21.54
N LYS A 821 -20.80 -2.91 -22.26
CA LYS A 821 -21.69 -3.46 -23.30
C LYS A 821 -20.90 -3.90 -24.55
N THR A 822 -21.31 -4.99 -25.17
CA THR A 822 -20.74 -5.51 -26.44
C THR A 822 -21.76 -5.46 -27.57
N GLU A 823 -21.41 -4.85 -28.71
CA GLU A 823 -22.20 -4.98 -29.95
C GLU A 823 -21.80 -6.22 -30.77
N GLY A 824 -22.80 -6.96 -31.23
CA GLY A 824 -22.70 -7.84 -32.41
C GLY A 824 -22.15 -9.25 -32.19
N HIS A 825 -23.03 -10.21 -31.93
CA HIS A 825 -23.31 -11.34 -32.86
C HIS A 825 -24.50 -12.18 -32.36
N ASN A 826 -25.37 -12.59 -33.28
CA ASN A 826 -26.63 -13.36 -33.15
C ASN A 826 -27.11 -13.75 -31.74
N VAL A 827 -28.08 -12.98 -31.24
CA VAL A 827 -28.86 -13.28 -30.03
C VAL A 827 -29.89 -14.38 -30.28
N THR A 828 -29.78 -15.51 -29.57
CA THR A 828 -30.91 -16.44 -29.35
C THR A 828 -31.73 -15.98 -28.14
N LYS A 829 -33.00 -15.61 -28.36
CA LYS A 829 -33.92 -15.17 -27.31
C LYS A 829 -34.28 -16.29 -26.33
N VAL A 830 -33.84 -16.15 -25.08
CA VAL A 830 -34.57 -16.55 -23.85
C VAL A 830 -34.21 -15.51 -22.78
N SER A 831 -35.12 -14.81 -22.08
CA SER A 831 -36.59 -14.77 -22.14
C SER A 831 -37.07 -13.29 -22.25
N SER A 832 -38.07 -12.90 -21.46
CA SER A 832 -38.46 -11.50 -21.16
C SER A 832 -39.19 -11.46 -19.82
N THR A 833 -38.88 -10.49 -18.95
CA THR A 833 -39.61 -10.26 -17.70
C THR A 833 -40.37 -8.93 -17.76
N ASP A 834 -41.62 -8.97 -17.31
CA ASP A 834 -42.49 -7.79 -17.24
C ASP A 834 -42.30 -7.03 -15.93
N SER A 835 -42.22 -5.70 -16.03
CA SER A 835 -42.02 -4.81 -14.89
C SER A 835 -43.01 -3.65 -14.90
N LEU A 836 -43.42 -3.19 -13.71
CA LEU A 836 -44.29 -2.04 -13.57
C LEU A 836 -43.48 -0.74 -13.60
N ALA A 837 -43.87 0.22 -14.43
CA ALA A 837 -43.28 1.56 -14.46
C ALA A 837 -44.37 2.64 -14.56
N PHE A 838 -43.99 3.90 -14.37
CA PHE A 838 -44.90 5.05 -14.40
C PHE A 838 -44.72 5.89 -15.68
N THR A 839 -45.81 6.51 -16.14
CA THR A 839 -45.85 7.49 -17.24
C THR A 839 -47.00 8.48 -17.03
N GLU A 840 -47.10 9.54 -17.85
CA GLU A 840 -48.27 10.42 -17.84
C GLU A 840 -49.53 9.67 -18.29
N CYS A 841 -50.69 9.90 -17.66
CA CYS A 841 -51.94 9.21 -18.00
C CYS A 841 -52.50 9.52 -19.40
N THR A 842 -51.86 10.42 -20.15
CA THR A 842 -52.10 10.75 -21.55
C THR A 842 -51.29 9.87 -22.53
N ASP A 843 -50.27 9.15 -22.06
CA ASP A 843 -49.47 8.20 -22.85
C ASP A 843 -50.38 7.04 -23.31
N PRO A 844 -50.48 6.73 -24.62
CA PRO A 844 -51.29 5.62 -25.10
C PRO A 844 -50.98 4.28 -24.42
N LYS A 845 -49.72 4.06 -23.99
CA LYS A 845 -49.28 2.83 -23.31
C LYS A 845 -49.83 2.67 -21.90
N ALA A 846 -50.29 3.75 -21.26
CA ALA A 846 -50.92 3.72 -19.95
C ALA A 846 -52.26 2.94 -19.93
N SER A 847 -52.85 2.70 -21.10
CA SER A 847 -54.10 1.95 -21.27
C SER A 847 -53.83 0.46 -21.55
N GLY A 848 -54.80 -0.40 -21.23
CA GLY A 848 -54.72 -1.86 -21.44
C GLY A 848 -54.91 -2.70 -20.18
N TRP A 849 -55.17 -2.07 -19.02
CA TRP A 849 -55.49 -2.76 -17.77
C TRP A 849 -56.98 -3.15 -17.69
N SER A 850 -57.26 -4.35 -17.20
CA SER A 850 -58.61 -4.88 -16.98
C SER A 850 -58.69 -5.71 -15.70
N SER A 851 -59.80 -5.66 -14.98
CA SER A 851 -60.05 -6.57 -13.86
C SER A 851 -60.62 -7.90 -14.34
N GLU A 852 -60.15 -9.00 -13.74
CA GLU A 852 -60.65 -10.36 -13.97
C GLU A 852 -60.96 -11.02 -12.61
N LYS A 853 -62.04 -11.81 -12.56
CA LYS A 853 -62.37 -12.66 -11.41
C LYS A 853 -61.96 -14.09 -11.70
N ASN A 854 -61.25 -14.73 -10.76
CA ASN A 854 -60.90 -16.14 -10.82
C ASN A 854 -61.56 -16.91 -9.65
N ASN A 855 -61.67 -18.24 -9.76
CA ASN A 855 -62.48 -19.14 -8.91
C ASN A 855 -62.04 -19.29 -7.43
N GLN A 856 -61.31 -18.32 -6.86
CA GLN A 856 -60.83 -18.31 -5.48
C GLN A 856 -61.01 -16.94 -4.79
N ASP A 857 -62.02 -16.17 -5.19
CA ASP A 857 -62.45 -14.88 -4.61
C ASP A 857 -61.41 -13.73 -4.53
N LEU A 858 -60.23 -13.89 -5.12
CA LEU A 858 -59.24 -12.83 -5.29
C LEU A 858 -59.43 -12.11 -6.65
N GLU A 859 -59.82 -10.83 -6.61
CA GLU A 859 -59.77 -9.97 -7.79
C GLU A 859 -58.32 -9.77 -8.27
N ARG A 860 -58.08 -9.92 -9.58
CA ARG A 860 -56.79 -9.60 -10.20
C ARG A 860 -56.95 -8.49 -11.24
N ILE A 861 -55.96 -7.61 -11.34
CA ILE A 861 -55.89 -6.54 -12.34
C ILE A 861 -54.77 -6.91 -13.30
N CYS A 862 -55.10 -7.20 -14.55
CA CYS A 862 -54.17 -7.69 -15.56
C CYS A 862 -53.99 -6.68 -16.70
N HIS A 863 -52.77 -6.56 -17.21
CA HIS A 863 -52.46 -5.76 -18.40
C HIS A 863 -52.49 -6.64 -19.65
N LYS A 864 -53.37 -6.34 -20.60
CA LYS A 864 -53.42 -7.01 -21.90
C LYS A 864 -52.53 -6.25 -22.88
N ASN A 865 -51.37 -6.84 -23.17
CA ASN A 865 -50.45 -6.29 -24.15
C ASN A 865 -51.01 -6.49 -25.58
N PRO A 866 -51.22 -5.43 -26.39
CA PRO A 866 -51.84 -5.55 -27.72
C PRO A 866 -51.01 -6.30 -28.79
N THR A 867 -49.82 -6.80 -28.44
CA THR A 867 -48.81 -7.26 -29.40
C THR A 867 -48.31 -8.70 -29.18
N GLN A 868 -48.95 -9.47 -28.28
CA GLN A 868 -48.62 -10.88 -28.03
C GLN A 868 -49.89 -11.75 -27.93
N ASP A 869 -50.13 -12.59 -28.94
CA ASP A 869 -51.27 -13.53 -28.96
C ASP A 869 -51.04 -14.84 -28.17
N GLN A 870 -49.86 -15.05 -27.55
CA GLN A 870 -49.47 -16.34 -26.94
C GLN A 870 -48.67 -16.24 -25.62
N GLY A 871 -48.83 -15.16 -24.84
CA GLY A 871 -48.25 -15.03 -23.50
C GLY A 871 -49.32 -14.95 -22.41
N GLU A 872 -49.02 -15.42 -21.19
CA GLU A 872 -49.87 -15.10 -20.03
C GLU A 872 -49.78 -13.60 -19.71
N PRO A 873 -50.91 -12.90 -19.46
CA PRO A 873 -50.89 -11.47 -19.20
C PRO A 873 -50.30 -11.15 -17.83
N PHE A 874 -49.51 -10.07 -17.74
CA PHE A 874 -49.01 -9.57 -16.46
C PHE A 874 -50.18 -9.18 -15.54
N CYS A 875 -50.34 -9.88 -14.41
CA CYS A 875 -51.45 -9.73 -13.48
C CYS A 875 -50.96 -9.35 -12.08
N LEU A 876 -51.62 -8.36 -11.47
CA LEU A 876 -51.47 -7.98 -10.07
C LEU A 876 -52.63 -8.58 -9.26
N HIS A 877 -52.32 -9.37 -8.23
CA HIS A 877 -53.30 -9.97 -7.34
C HIS A 877 -53.61 -9.05 -6.15
N LYS A 878 -54.89 -8.86 -5.83
CA LYS A 878 -55.36 -8.09 -4.68
C LYS A 878 -55.16 -8.88 -3.38
N GLY A 879 -53.91 -9.05 -2.96
CA GLY A 879 -53.52 -9.84 -1.78
C GLY A 879 -52.05 -9.72 -1.32
N GLU A 880 -51.11 -9.38 -2.20
CA GLU A 880 -49.68 -9.20 -1.85
C GLU A 880 -49.29 -7.73 -1.54
N LEU A 881 -50.26 -6.93 -1.14
CA LEU A 881 -50.06 -5.62 -0.51
C LEU A 881 -50.94 -5.56 0.74
N PRO A 882 -50.47 -4.96 1.85
CA PRO A 882 -51.19 -5.01 3.13
C PRO A 882 -52.51 -4.22 3.06
N ILE A 883 -53.62 -4.93 2.90
CA ILE A 883 -54.97 -4.38 3.07
C ILE A 883 -55.43 -4.70 4.50
N ALA A 884 -55.03 -3.87 5.47
CA ALA A 884 -55.59 -3.90 6.81
C ALA A 884 -56.97 -3.21 6.81
N SER A 885 -57.99 -3.93 7.26
CA SER A 885 -59.38 -3.46 7.25
C SER A 885 -59.73 -2.61 8.48
N SER A 886 -60.12 -1.36 8.20
CA SER A 886 -61.05 -0.52 8.98
C SER A 886 -60.56 0.29 10.20
N LYS A 887 -60.93 1.59 10.14
CA LYS A 887 -61.09 2.60 11.22
C LYS A 887 -59.85 3.34 11.75
N HIS A 888 -59.49 4.41 11.02
CA HIS A 888 -58.97 5.73 11.45
C HIS A 888 -57.90 5.75 12.57
N THR A 889 -56.68 6.25 12.35
CA THR A 889 -56.44 7.66 11.99
C THR A 889 -55.23 7.89 11.06
N SER A 890 -55.27 9.02 10.36
CA SER A 890 -54.36 9.49 9.29
C SER A 890 -52.84 9.38 9.53
N THR A 891 -52.16 8.48 8.80
CA THR A 891 -50.99 8.75 7.93
C THR A 891 -50.62 7.49 7.09
N GLU A 892 -51.59 6.89 6.39
CA GLU A 892 -51.35 5.77 5.45
C GLU A 892 -52.12 6.02 4.14
N SER A 893 -51.44 6.52 3.11
CA SER A 893 -52.06 6.81 1.81
C SER A 893 -51.10 6.72 0.61
N GLU A 894 -49.98 6.01 0.73
CA GLU A 894 -48.91 6.06 -0.28
C GLU A 894 -49.06 5.06 -1.44
N HIS A 895 -49.98 4.09 -1.35
CA HIS A 895 -50.13 3.02 -2.37
C HIS A 895 -51.58 2.67 -2.76
N THR A 896 -52.45 3.68 -2.96
CA THR A 896 -53.76 3.45 -3.59
C THR A 896 -53.68 3.52 -5.11
N TRP A 897 -54.17 2.47 -5.77
CA TRP A 897 -54.25 2.36 -7.23
C TRP A 897 -55.71 2.31 -7.68
N GLU A 898 -56.08 3.12 -8.66
CA GLU A 898 -57.44 3.20 -9.20
C GLU A 898 -57.44 2.82 -10.68
N LEU A 899 -58.13 1.74 -11.03
CA LEU A 899 -58.39 1.38 -12.43
C LEU A 899 -59.53 2.24 -12.97
N LYS A 900 -59.20 3.15 -13.88
CA LYS A 900 -60.16 4.03 -14.56
C LYS A 900 -60.90 3.26 -15.65
N SER A 901 -62.11 3.71 -15.99
CA SER A 901 -62.99 3.08 -16.99
C SER A 901 -62.44 3.06 -18.42
N ASN A 902 -61.44 3.89 -18.73
CA ASN A 902 -60.69 3.89 -19.98
C ASN A 902 -59.52 2.88 -19.99
N GLY A 903 -59.39 2.02 -18.96
CA GLY A 903 -58.38 0.97 -18.89
C GLY A 903 -57.00 1.45 -18.46
N THR A 904 -56.87 2.63 -17.84
CA THR A 904 -55.62 3.10 -17.23
C THR A 904 -55.61 2.85 -15.72
N LEU A 905 -54.46 2.40 -15.19
CA LEU A 905 -54.28 2.17 -13.76
C LEU A 905 -53.51 3.35 -13.15
N VAL A 906 -54.23 4.24 -12.47
CA VAL A 906 -53.70 5.51 -11.93
C VAL A 906 -53.21 5.31 -10.49
N ASN A 907 -52.03 5.82 -10.16
CA ASN A 907 -51.60 5.95 -8.77
C ASN A 907 -52.22 7.20 -8.14
N GLY A 908 -52.97 7.03 -7.06
CA GLY A 908 -53.73 8.10 -6.41
C GLY A 908 -52.88 9.20 -5.75
N HIS A 909 -51.58 8.97 -5.55
CA HIS A 909 -50.66 9.93 -4.93
C HIS A 909 -49.86 10.72 -5.98
N SER A 910 -49.26 10.05 -6.97
CA SER A 910 -48.44 10.72 -7.99
C SER A 910 -49.24 11.26 -9.18
N GLY A 911 -50.49 10.84 -9.37
CA GLY A 911 -51.29 11.17 -10.56
C GLY A 911 -50.78 10.54 -11.86
N MET A 912 -49.70 9.75 -11.80
CA MET A 912 -49.14 9.02 -12.93
C MET A 912 -49.83 7.66 -13.12
N CYS A 913 -49.81 7.17 -14.35
CA CYS A 913 -50.39 5.88 -14.71
C CYS A 913 -49.33 4.78 -14.82
N ALA A 914 -49.71 3.55 -14.48
CA ALA A 914 -48.87 2.38 -14.65
C ALA A 914 -48.83 1.91 -16.11
N VAL A 915 -47.62 1.59 -16.56
CA VAL A 915 -47.33 0.86 -17.80
C VAL A 915 -46.56 -0.40 -17.46
N VAL A 916 -46.86 -1.49 -18.17
CA VAL A 916 -45.98 -2.65 -18.16
C VAL A 916 -44.85 -2.40 -19.16
N LYS A 917 -43.63 -2.33 -18.66
CA LYS A 917 -42.42 -2.35 -19.48
C LYS A 917 -41.90 -3.77 -19.55
N HIS A 918 -41.95 -4.34 -20.74
CA HIS A 918 -41.12 -5.50 -21.10
C HIS A 918 -39.65 -5.12 -20.92
N VAL A 919 -39.03 -5.62 -19.86
CA VAL A 919 -37.59 -5.49 -19.67
C VAL A 919 -36.96 -6.67 -20.37
N GLN A 920 -36.28 -6.39 -21.48
CA GLN A 920 -35.24 -7.28 -21.95
C GLN A 920 -34.10 -7.22 -20.94
N ALA A 921 -34.11 -8.15 -19.99
CA ALA A 921 -32.89 -8.52 -19.31
C ALA A 921 -31.93 -9.07 -20.38
N GLU A 922 -30.84 -8.35 -20.65
CA GLU A 922 -29.76 -8.81 -21.53
C GLU A 922 -28.99 -9.93 -20.82
N GLY A 923 -29.60 -11.11 -20.73
CA GLY A 923 -28.97 -12.32 -20.23
C GLY A 923 -27.96 -12.83 -21.25
N TYR A 924 -26.66 -12.61 -21.00
CA TYR A 924 -25.57 -13.12 -21.83
C TYR A 924 -25.52 -14.66 -21.78
N PRO A 925 -25.91 -15.40 -22.85
CA PRO A 925 -26.07 -16.86 -22.78
C PRO A 925 -24.74 -17.63 -22.86
N ASN A 926 -23.65 -16.95 -23.19
CA ASN A 926 -22.45 -17.57 -23.74
C ASN A 926 -21.27 -17.63 -22.74
N GLY A 927 -21.52 -17.64 -21.43
CA GLY A 927 -20.47 -17.72 -20.39
C GLY A 927 -19.44 -16.58 -20.34
N ILE A 928 -19.38 -15.69 -21.32
CA ILE A 928 -18.43 -14.57 -21.37
C ILE A 928 -18.85 -13.49 -20.37
N ARG A 929 -17.88 -12.88 -19.69
CA ARG A 929 -18.03 -11.62 -18.95
C ARG A 929 -16.85 -10.70 -19.27
N SER A 930 -17.06 -9.39 -19.17
CA SER A 930 -15.97 -8.41 -19.18
C SER A 930 -16.11 -7.48 -17.99
N TRP A 931 -14.99 -7.04 -17.43
CA TRP A 931 -14.99 -6.07 -16.35
C TRP A 931 -14.01 -4.94 -16.67
N ILE A 932 -14.40 -3.71 -16.35
CA ILE A 932 -13.63 -2.49 -16.52
C ILE A 932 -13.44 -1.80 -15.17
N ALA A 933 -12.24 -1.26 -14.92
CA ALA A 933 -12.00 -0.42 -13.76
C ALA A 933 -11.01 0.70 -14.07
N THR A 934 -11.14 1.82 -13.37
CA THR A 934 -10.20 2.93 -13.49
C THR A 934 -9.11 2.81 -12.42
N GLY A 935 -7.87 2.76 -12.89
CA GLY A 935 -6.66 2.72 -12.09
C GLY A 935 -6.41 3.98 -11.27
N ARG A 936 -5.50 3.85 -10.30
CA ARG A 936 -5.19 4.93 -9.34
C ARG A 936 -4.44 6.10 -9.96
N ASN A 937 -3.86 5.91 -11.16
CA ASN A 937 -3.23 6.97 -11.95
C ASN A 937 -4.07 7.32 -13.19
N GLY A 938 -5.31 6.82 -13.28
CA GLY A 938 -6.23 7.06 -14.40
C GLY A 938 -6.12 6.06 -15.55
N GLU A 939 -5.40 4.96 -15.37
CA GLU A 939 -5.36 3.83 -16.30
C GLU A 939 -6.76 3.22 -16.48
N THR A 940 -7.03 2.54 -17.59
CA THR A 940 -8.23 1.69 -17.74
C THR A 940 -7.78 0.24 -17.72
N TYR A 941 -8.20 -0.51 -16.70
CA TYR A 941 -8.07 -1.96 -16.63
C TYR A 941 -9.27 -2.60 -17.31
N VAL A 942 -9.03 -3.66 -18.09
CA VAL A 942 -10.06 -4.50 -18.71
C VAL A 942 -9.70 -5.96 -18.44
N ALA A 943 -10.65 -6.74 -17.96
CA ALA A 943 -10.54 -8.19 -17.76
C ALA A 943 -11.64 -8.91 -18.54
N PHE A 944 -11.32 -10.10 -19.08
CA PHE A 944 -12.22 -10.90 -19.91
C PHE A 944 -12.33 -12.30 -19.35
N PHE A 945 -13.46 -12.64 -18.74
CA PHE A 945 -13.64 -13.94 -18.11
C PHE A 945 -14.41 -14.88 -19.04
N ASN A 946 -13.89 -16.08 -19.24
CA ASN A 946 -14.52 -17.11 -20.03
C ASN A 946 -15.10 -18.19 -19.13
N LEU A 947 -16.40 -18.10 -18.80
CA LEU A 947 -17.05 -19.09 -17.93
C LEU A 947 -17.50 -20.37 -18.67
N ASN A 948 -17.06 -20.58 -19.92
CA ASN A 948 -17.36 -21.79 -20.69
C ASN A 948 -16.29 -22.88 -20.51
N ASN A 949 -16.71 -24.12 -20.73
CA ASN A 949 -15.85 -25.32 -20.81
C ASN A 949 -14.90 -25.34 -22.04
N GLU A 950 -14.98 -24.34 -22.93
CA GLU A 950 -14.21 -24.26 -24.18
C GLU A 950 -13.44 -22.94 -24.27
N GLN A 951 -12.25 -22.95 -24.86
CA GLN A 951 -11.46 -21.74 -25.10
C GLN A 951 -12.24 -20.76 -26.00
N THR A 952 -12.39 -19.51 -25.54
CA THR A 952 -13.27 -18.52 -26.18
C THR A 952 -12.52 -17.24 -26.50
N THR A 953 -12.68 -16.73 -27.73
CA THR A 953 -12.18 -15.40 -28.12
C THR A 953 -13.12 -14.32 -27.60
N ILE A 954 -12.67 -13.50 -26.66
CA ILE A 954 -13.42 -12.36 -26.10
C ILE A 954 -12.87 -11.06 -26.68
N SER A 955 -13.74 -10.10 -26.98
CA SER A 955 -13.35 -8.81 -27.59
C SER A 955 -14.16 -7.63 -27.06
N ALA A 956 -13.55 -6.45 -27.01
CA ALA A 956 -14.20 -5.18 -26.67
C ALA A 956 -13.71 -4.04 -27.58
N ASN A 957 -14.57 -3.04 -27.83
CA ASN A 957 -14.25 -1.86 -28.62
C ASN A 957 -13.67 -0.75 -27.73
N ILE A 958 -12.62 -0.07 -28.21
CA ILE A 958 -11.98 1.05 -27.51
C ILE A 958 -12.98 2.21 -27.26
N VAL A 959 -14.01 2.35 -28.09
CA VAL A 959 -15.07 3.35 -27.88
C VAL A 959 -15.90 3.06 -26.63
N ASP A 960 -16.21 1.79 -26.35
CA ASP A 960 -17.02 1.40 -25.19
C ASP A 960 -16.22 1.56 -23.88
N LEU A 961 -14.90 1.42 -23.94
CA LEU A 961 -13.98 1.73 -22.83
C LEU A 961 -13.97 3.23 -22.45
N ALA A 962 -14.54 4.13 -23.27
CA ALA A 962 -14.65 5.55 -22.94
C ALA A 962 -15.76 5.85 -21.92
N ILE A 963 -16.69 4.93 -21.68
CA ILE A 963 -17.84 5.11 -20.78
C ILE A 963 -17.38 5.40 -19.33
N VAL A 964 -16.25 4.84 -18.88
CA VAL A 964 -15.69 5.08 -17.54
C VAL A 964 -14.96 6.43 -17.37
N HIS A 965 -14.87 7.26 -18.42
CA HIS A 965 -14.29 8.61 -18.36
C HIS A 965 -15.30 9.71 -18.75
N PRO A 966 -16.41 9.89 -18.00
CA PRO A 966 -17.41 10.92 -18.31
C PRO A 966 -16.78 12.32 -18.35
N GLY A 967 -16.87 12.97 -19.51
CA GLY A 967 -16.33 14.31 -19.76
C GLY A 967 -14.98 14.38 -20.47
N LYS A 968 -14.28 13.25 -20.72
CA LYS A 968 -13.10 13.24 -21.59
C LYS A 968 -13.48 12.86 -23.03
N GLY A 969 -13.13 13.73 -23.99
CA GLY A 969 -13.36 13.44 -25.41
C GLY A 969 -12.50 12.26 -25.92
N LYS A 970 -13.09 11.43 -26.79
CA LYS A 970 -12.50 10.31 -27.54
C LYS A 970 -11.13 9.81 -27.05
N LEU A 971 -11.12 8.72 -26.28
CA LEU A 971 -9.90 7.96 -25.99
C LEU A 971 -9.20 7.55 -27.31
N ARG A 972 -7.94 7.98 -27.46
CA ARG A 972 -7.00 7.42 -28.45
C ARG A 972 -6.02 6.51 -27.69
N LEU A 973 -6.44 5.28 -27.43
CA LEU A 973 -5.54 4.22 -26.96
C LEU A 973 -4.67 3.74 -28.13
N CYS A 974 -3.35 3.77 -27.95
CA CYS A 974 -2.38 3.30 -28.96
C CYS A 974 -1.66 2.01 -28.54
N ALA A 975 -1.67 1.67 -27.24
CA ALA A 975 -1.14 0.44 -26.67
C ALA A 975 -1.74 0.21 -25.26
N GLY A 976 -1.72 -1.04 -24.80
CA GLY A 976 -1.94 -1.45 -23.41
C GLY A 976 -1.00 -2.60 -23.04
N THR A 977 -1.06 -3.08 -21.80
CA THR A 977 -0.23 -4.19 -21.31
C THR A 977 -1.12 -5.24 -20.67
N GLU A 978 -0.92 -6.51 -21.03
CA GLU A 978 -1.58 -7.65 -20.39
C GLU A 978 -0.92 -7.94 -19.03
N THR A 979 -1.72 -8.08 -17.97
CA THR A 979 -1.27 -8.00 -16.58
C THR A 979 -0.46 -9.21 -16.12
N TRP A 980 -0.77 -10.41 -16.60
CA TRP A 980 -0.14 -11.67 -16.16
C TRP A 980 1.17 -11.96 -16.89
N SER A 981 1.27 -11.63 -18.19
CA SER A 981 2.46 -11.90 -19.02
C SER A 981 3.31 -10.67 -19.34
N GLY A 982 2.86 -9.47 -18.98
CA GLY A 982 3.55 -8.20 -19.29
C GLY A 982 3.58 -7.86 -20.79
N ARG A 983 2.86 -8.59 -21.63
CA ARG A 983 2.89 -8.39 -23.09
C ARG A 983 2.18 -7.10 -23.48
N THR A 984 2.87 -6.25 -24.24
CA THR A 984 2.26 -5.08 -24.86
C THR A 984 1.27 -5.50 -25.94
N ILE A 985 0.01 -5.09 -25.80
CA ILE A 985 -1.04 -5.28 -26.80
C ILE A 985 -1.24 -3.97 -27.55
N LYS A 986 -1.24 -4.05 -28.89
CA LYS A 986 -1.55 -2.92 -29.78
C LYS A 986 -2.91 -3.16 -30.42
N ALA A 987 -3.85 -2.25 -30.19
CA ALA A 987 -5.20 -2.30 -30.71
C ALA A 987 -5.50 -0.98 -31.43
N ASN A 988 -6.00 -1.05 -32.68
CA ASN A 988 -6.37 0.15 -33.43
C ASN A 988 -7.78 0.65 -33.05
N ASN A 989 -8.74 -0.28 -32.95
CA ASN A 989 -10.15 0.00 -32.60
C ASN A 989 -10.74 -1.05 -31.62
N THR A 990 -10.30 -2.31 -31.69
CA THR A 990 -10.80 -3.42 -30.86
C THR A 990 -9.65 -4.14 -30.17
N PHE A 991 -9.88 -4.55 -28.93
CA PHE A 991 -9.01 -5.40 -28.13
C PHE A 991 -9.62 -6.80 -28.09
N SER A 992 -8.84 -7.84 -28.40
CA SER A 992 -9.31 -9.23 -28.50
C SER A 992 -8.30 -10.19 -27.87
N ALA A 993 -8.77 -11.19 -27.13
CA ALA A 993 -7.93 -12.20 -26.51
C ALA A 993 -8.59 -13.59 -26.54
N ASN A 994 -7.79 -14.65 -26.71
CA ASN A 994 -8.24 -16.04 -26.67
C ASN A 994 -8.09 -16.58 -25.25
N ILE A 995 -9.17 -16.56 -24.49
CA ILE A 995 -9.17 -16.90 -23.07
C ILE A 995 -9.44 -18.41 -22.88
N PRO A 996 -8.60 -19.15 -22.14
CA PRO A 996 -8.82 -20.57 -21.83
C PRO A 996 -10.19 -20.85 -21.21
N SER A 997 -10.62 -22.11 -21.20
CA SER A 997 -11.76 -22.55 -20.39
C SER A 997 -11.58 -22.08 -18.94
N HIS A 998 -12.58 -21.40 -18.38
CA HIS A 998 -12.59 -20.85 -17.02
C HIS A 998 -11.47 -19.84 -16.72
N GLY A 999 -10.81 -19.29 -17.75
CA GLY A 999 -9.70 -18.32 -17.63
C GLY A 999 -10.11 -16.85 -17.67
N CYS A 1000 -9.10 -15.99 -17.50
CA CYS A 1000 -9.16 -14.51 -17.54
C CYS A 1000 -8.00 -13.92 -18.37
#